data_AF-A0A1C6HAA8-F1
#
_entry.id   AF-A0A1C6HAA8-F1
#
_cell.length_a   1.000
_cell.length_b   1.000
_cell.length_c   1.000
_cell.angle_alpha   90.00
_cell.angle_beta   90.00
_cell.angle_gamma   90.00
#
_symmetry.space_group_name_H-M   'P 1'
#
loop_
_entity.id
_entity.type
_entity.pdbx_description
1 polymer ?
#
loop_
_entity_poly.entity_id
_entity_poly.type
_entity_poly.pdbx_seq_one_letter_code
_entity_poly.pdbx_strand_id
1 'polypeptide(L)'
;MKNKVISLFLAATMVLSLCPATVRAQTVSEEFSVKVAEAAETEAVEGTADPTEEPVVTGNEDTAKTDTPQAAEVPEQAEVVGTGKDEKTSVPETAEEKTEASGDSWEEDEELKLYGTADQDVDENGQVQAAASYDLDTVISQTVSWKRGTNDRVFTADFLKNVSSTASDWTVVFLGRLGIGEDYSAFLNRANTYVKEKYDANPSTGLSTNTPTEWHRLTMAVLAAGGDPTDVGGHDLIADGTYNCLAGAPWNQGMNGAAWALLALDSKGYEVPEGAKYTREALISYILGKELSGGGWSLDDKPSLDLDITSMVVYALAPHAAEDAKVKEAVNRGLDVLRSKISTDGDYNYGGTYNCESVAQAIIAFTSMGIDPATVTNASSGKSLLDGLLKYYSTGTGGFLHAYYDDENQNRPNSMATDQAMEAIAAYRLYQQGINLFDFRANANTTQYVAQADNGNVFTADAGTETDLYVGADVKKLTFTNLPIGNYDAAVVTVDGNKTYKSGLRGADGWTPVSGEIAVKDGTVLEIEVTKQNGTTENRKLTVRTSADAETKAIIDRIDKLPDADKLTPEDADTVTSVKEAYDKLTDKEKSQVTNAGKLEELVKKLAELEKEEEKKLEEKRSALEKKVAAIATPVKIGDKELINQYLLELDTLGEWDKKESLSKTLNGYLGDIAARKKLVDVLDKDIWNQVDPLRICQDDTATLKKLMSRYAALREDEKKLLQNGESLLEAADVIEALDNGIVPKKVFENLMATKEAFTYTGTLSGGSTYTLTWDGKTVKKASDVKAGIKIGTGSNTINGTQAQVEFSQSGSMNGTATLSVKTSVKDGSWNLYWLNPDKLTIQSAKTATVSSGKLKMNVTTGGRYWLASSAPKMGEDTSSDDKTTKVGSITSSKSSGKSNRTGGMSIASIQSRGKVSSASGKRSSGTKSSNKSSNTTSDTTKAKTKGKITSKELKSIKGKDENLQASGKISDSVSYTLTINGEDVKLTKDWTYKLQSDCKYKDDIEQLAVKPLILCTEGSGTFPGQMLVTLKTELDDDDLLLFSYDTENRKAEYVKKVSVKDGKMEFTLKEGGHYFIAKRALASSLDESTDAEKQEIQDASDAAEDVPWDASEETVVLGNGDDTDTGATTAEKKTAMVRWGLIGLIALVCCGAIGVVVYNKRKEKGKPDLSKEKDRKDGGK
;
A
#
# COMPACT_ATOMS: atom_id res chain seq x y z
N MET A 1 56.97 1.79 43.63
CA MET A 1 56.71 3.22 43.33
C MET A 1 57.10 3.51 41.88
N LYS A 2 56.35 4.36 41.17
CA LYS A 2 56.69 5.17 39.97
C LYS A 2 57.58 4.58 38.82
N ASN A 3 56.98 4.48 37.62
CA ASN A 3 57.38 5.10 36.31
C ASN A 3 58.78 4.85 35.67
N LYS A 4 59.01 4.84 34.33
CA LYS A 4 58.15 4.87 33.10
C LYS A 4 58.98 4.57 31.79
N VAL A 5 58.38 3.84 30.84
CA VAL A 5 58.29 4.01 29.34
C VAL A 5 59.53 4.34 28.45
N ILE A 6 59.68 3.57 27.33
CA ILE A 6 60.54 3.75 26.11
C ILE A 6 59.84 3.03 24.90
N SER A 7 60.14 3.19 23.58
CA SER A 7 60.08 4.37 22.67
C SER A 7 60.43 4.03 21.18
N LEU A 8 59.64 4.47 20.17
CA LEU A 8 59.96 4.63 18.71
C LEU A 8 60.38 3.37 17.85
N PHE A 9 60.58 3.35 16.50
CA PHE A 9 59.87 3.85 15.26
C PHE A 9 60.58 3.31 13.95
N LEU A 10 59.91 3.31 12.76
CA LEU A 10 60.43 3.32 11.34
C LEU A 10 61.30 2.19 10.64
N ALA A 11 60.68 1.54 9.62
CA ALA A 11 61.08 1.31 8.19
C ALA A 11 62.32 0.52 7.62
N ALA A 12 61.97 -0.47 6.73
CA ALA A 12 62.44 -0.71 5.33
C ALA A 12 63.61 -1.67 4.92
N THR A 13 63.22 -2.77 4.22
CA THR A 13 63.86 -3.48 3.07
C THR A 13 65.23 -4.18 3.13
N MET A 14 65.27 -5.51 2.91
CA MET A 14 66.24 -6.26 2.07
C MET A 14 65.75 -7.70 1.72
N VAL A 15 66.50 -8.49 0.92
CA VAL A 15 66.04 -9.76 0.29
C VAL A 15 67.12 -10.86 0.35
N LEU A 16 66.77 -12.14 0.65
CA LEU A 16 67.25 -13.41 0.01
C LEU A 16 67.00 -14.72 0.84
N SER A 17 67.10 -15.86 0.12
CA SER A 17 67.56 -17.20 0.59
C SER A 17 66.57 -18.27 1.15
N LEU A 18 66.01 -19.06 0.21
CA LEU A 18 66.14 -20.55 0.09
C LEU A 18 65.98 -21.49 1.31
N CYS A 19 64.94 -22.34 1.22
CA CYS A 19 64.85 -23.81 1.42
C CYS A 19 65.79 -24.60 2.36
N PRO A 20 65.26 -25.75 2.85
CA PRO A 20 65.87 -27.05 2.49
C PRO A 20 64.91 -27.96 1.69
N ALA A 21 65.45 -29.00 1.04
CA ALA A 21 64.71 -29.95 0.20
C ALA A 21 65.42 -31.33 0.14
N THR A 22 64.95 -32.21 -0.77
CA THR A 22 65.48 -33.53 -1.23
C THR A 22 64.92 -34.77 -0.48
N VAL A 23 64.78 -35.97 -1.09
CA VAL A 23 65.53 -36.60 -2.22
C VAL A 23 64.64 -37.49 -3.15
N ARG A 24 64.75 -37.31 -4.50
CA ARG A 24 64.66 -38.24 -5.69
C ARG A 24 63.64 -39.42 -5.77
N ALA A 25 63.30 -40.02 -6.94
CA ALA A 25 63.91 -40.04 -8.30
C ALA A 25 62.83 -40.06 -9.44
N GLN A 26 63.06 -39.52 -10.66
CA GLN A 26 63.47 -40.19 -11.95
C GLN A 26 62.70 -41.49 -12.28
N THR A 27 62.16 -41.77 -13.48
CA THR A 27 62.54 -41.55 -14.92
C THR A 27 61.29 -41.26 -15.81
N VAL A 28 61.24 -40.48 -16.92
CA VAL A 28 61.98 -40.34 -18.22
C VAL A 28 61.32 -41.07 -19.44
N SER A 29 60.84 -40.24 -20.41
CA SER A 29 60.69 -40.37 -21.89
C SER A 29 59.72 -41.34 -22.62
N GLU A 30 59.26 -40.86 -23.80
CA GLU A 30 58.70 -41.52 -25.01
C GLU A 30 57.32 -42.23 -24.86
N GLU A 31 56.31 -42.09 -25.73
CA GLU A 31 56.10 -41.83 -27.19
C GLU A 31 55.87 -43.11 -28.04
N PHE A 32 55.13 -42.97 -29.16
CA PHE A 32 54.48 -44.00 -30.02
C PHE A 32 53.23 -44.67 -29.42
N SER A 33 52.06 -44.84 -30.08
CA SER A 33 51.56 -44.84 -31.48
C SER A 33 51.36 -46.23 -32.13
N VAL A 34 50.30 -46.34 -32.96
CA VAL A 34 49.89 -47.47 -33.84
C VAL A 34 49.19 -48.63 -33.06
N LYS A 35 47.93 -49.07 -33.28
CA LYS A 35 47.04 -49.44 -34.43
C LYS A 35 47.16 -50.92 -34.92
N VAL A 36 46.00 -51.58 -35.11
CA VAL A 36 45.74 -52.69 -36.11
C VAL A 36 46.45 -54.03 -35.79
N ALA A 37 45.95 -55.26 -36.05
CA ALA A 37 44.68 -55.85 -36.53
C ALA A 37 44.27 -57.00 -35.53
N GLU A 38 43.41 -58.03 -35.75
CA GLU A 38 42.85 -58.81 -36.88
C GLU A 38 41.40 -59.27 -36.52
N ALA A 39 40.42 -59.28 -37.44
CA ALA A 39 40.00 -60.38 -38.36
C ALA A 39 39.30 -61.57 -37.66
N ALA A 40 38.31 -62.27 -38.25
CA ALA A 40 37.73 -62.21 -39.60
C ALA A 40 36.26 -62.72 -39.62
N GLU A 41 35.52 -62.41 -40.70
CA GLU A 41 34.39 -63.20 -41.31
C GLU A 41 33.14 -63.56 -40.44
N THR A 42 31.91 -63.71 -40.94
CA THR A 42 31.35 -63.97 -42.30
C THR A 42 30.09 -63.13 -42.61
N GLU A 43 29.83 -62.89 -43.91
CA GLU A 43 28.55 -62.81 -44.67
C GLU A 43 27.22 -62.50 -43.91
N ALA A 44 26.51 -61.37 -44.17
CA ALA A 44 25.54 -61.09 -45.26
C ALA A 44 24.12 -61.71 -45.00
N VAL A 45 22.96 -61.14 -45.39
CA VAL A 45 22.57 -60.19 -46.46
C VAL A 45 21.51 -59.16 -45.95
N GLU A 46 21.17 -58.17 -46.78
CA GLU A 46 20.03 -57.21 -46.73
C GLU A 46 18.66 -57.87 -46.39
N GLY A 47 17.60 -57.15 -45.94
CA GLY A 47 17.46 -55.72 -45.61
C GLY A 47 15.99 -55.24 -45.62
N THR A 48 15.74 -54.03 -45.09
CA THR A 48 14.56 -53.14 -45.29
C THR A 48 13.09 -53.60 -45.09
N ALA A 49 12.33 -52.69 -44.46
CA ALA A 49 10.90 -52.37 -44.67
C ALA A 49 9.78 -53.18 -43.98
N ASP A 50 9.05 -52.46 -43.12
CA ASP A 50 7.59 -52.51 -42.88
C ASP A 50 6.85 -52.21 -44.22
N PRO A 51 5.66 -52.79 -44.58
CA PRO A 51 4.44 -52.71 -43.76
C PRO A 51 3.39 -53.86 -43.84
N THR A 52 2.36 -53.74 -42.98
CA THR A 52 0.92 -54.14 -43.10
C THR A 52 0.47 -55.28 -44.04
N GLU A 53 -0.32 -56.24 -43.51
CA GLU A 53 -1.77 -56.44 -43.84
C GLU A 53 -2.40 -57.64 -43.08
N GLU A 54 -3.73 -57.60 -42.86
CA GLU A 54 -4.57 -58.78 -42.50
C GLU A 54 -5.11 -59.46 -43.78
N PRO A 55 -5.57 -60.73 -43.73
CA PRO A 55 -7.02 -60.93 -43.87
C PRO A 55 -7.65 -62.16 -43.15
N VAL A 56 -8.98 -62.28 -43.32
CA VAL A 56 -10.01 -63.02 -42.54
C VAL A 56 -10.33 -64.44 -43.09
N VAL A 57 -11.29 -65.15 -42.43
CA VAL A 57 -12.15 -66.29 -42.88
C VAL A 57 -11.74 -67.67 -42.29
N THR A 58 -12.58 -68.56 -41.72
CA THR A 58 -14.07 -68.73 -41.58
C THR A 58 -14.58 -68.45 -40.12
N GLY A 59 -15.76 -68.82 -39.58
CA GLY A 59 -16.98 -69.56 -40.04
C GLY A 59 -17.99 -69.86 -38.90
N ASN A 60 -19.16 -70.45 -39.20
CA ASN A 60 -20.21 -70.92 -38.24
C ASN A 60 -20.56 -72.41 -38.46
N GLU A 61 -21.05 -73.13 -37.43
CA GLU A 61 -22.39 -73.81 -37.35
C GLU A 61 -22.51 -74.96 -36.29
N ASP A 62 -23.26 -74.67 -35.21
CA ASP A 62 -24.51 -75.33 -34.74
C ASP A 62 -24.61 -76.78 -34.11
N THR A 63 -25.62 -76.89 -33.23
CA THR A 63 -26.45 -78.04 -32.77
C THR A 63 -26.15 -78.93 -31.53
N ALA A 64 -27.16 -78.94 -30.62
CA ALA A 64 -27.76 -80.07 -29.88
C ALA A 64 -27.02 -80.78 -28.71
N LYS A 65 -27.66 -81.34 -27.66
CA LYS A 65 -29.04 -81.38 -27.04
C LYS A 65 -28.86 -81.91 -25.57
N THR A 66 -29.74 -81.88 -24.55
CA THR A 66 -31.20 -82.16 -24.33
C THR A 66 -31.65 -81.50 -23.00
N ASP A 67 -32.75 -80.75 -22.87
CA ASP A 67 -34.18 -81.11 -22.57
C ASP A 67 -34.60 -81.34 -21.08
N THR A 68 -35.25 -80.32 -20.47
CA THR A 68 -36.63 -80.17 -19.88
C THR A 68 -37.38 -81.40 -19.20
N PRO A 69 -38.43 -81.26 -18.32
CA PRO A 69 -39.44 -80.17 -18.19
C PRO A 69 -40.04 -79.82 -16.78
N GLN A 70 -41.14 -79.03 -16.79
CA GLN A 70 -41.85 -78.33 -15.68
C GLN A 70 -42.93 -79.12 -14.88
N ALA A 71 -43.33 -78.55 -13.74
CA ALA A 71 -44.65 -78.60 -13.05
C ALA A 71 -44.72 -77.42 -12.05
N ALA A 72 -45.85 -76.81 -11.59
CA ALA A 72 -47.29 -76.79 -11.95
C ALA A 72 -47.93 -75.49 -11.39
N GLU A 73 -49.27 -75.32 -11.37
CA GLU A 73 -49.99 -74.04 -11.09
C GLU A 73 -51.27 -74.20 -10.22
N VAL A 74 -51.67 -73.12 -9.49
CA VAL A 74 -53.08 -72.68 -9.16
C VAL A 74 -53.90 -73.62 -8.22
N PRO A 75 -55.02 -73.23 -7.52
CA PRO A 75 -55.80 -71.96 -7.41
C PRO A 75 -55.84 -71.39 -5.94
N GLU A 76 -56.77 -70.56 -5.38
CA GLU A 76 -58.01 -69.83 -5.80
C GLU A 76 -58.35 -68.64 -4.82
N GLN A 77 -59.39 -67.84 -5.14
CA GLN A 77 -60.24 -66.90 -4.33
C GLN A 77 -59.61 -65.94 -3.27
N ALA A 78 -59.83 -64.61 -3.19
CA ALA A 78 -60.84 -63.63 -3.65
C ALA A 78 -61.96 -63.23 -2.65
N GLU A 79 -62.07 -61.92 -2.35
CA GLU A 79 -63.33 -61.23 -2.03
C GLU A 79 -63.26 -59.75 -2.48
N VAL A 80 -64.40 -59.13 -2.82
CA VAL A 80 -64.48 -57.79 -3.45
C VAL A 80 -65.70 -57.00 -2.96
N VAL A 81 -65.49 -55.86 -2.29
CA VAL A 81 -66.44 -54.74 -2.18
C VAL A 81 -65.64 -53.42 -2.04
N GLY A 82 -65.96 -52.30 -2.69
CA GLY A 82 -66.96 -52.06 -3.73
C GLY A 82 -67.79 -50.80 -3.49
N THR A 83 -67.68 -49.81 -4.39
CA THR A 83 -68.47 -48.56 -4.46
C THR A 83 -68.17 -47.48 -3.39
N GLY A 84 -68.20 -46.19 -3.72
CA GLY A 84 -68.30 -45.59 -5.06
C GLY A 84 -68.83 -44.16 -5.08
N LYS A 85 -68.92 -43.62 -6.31
CA LYS A 85 -69.42 -42.31 -6.75
C LYS A 85 -68.49 -41.10 -6.64
N ASP A 86 -68.56 -40.12 -7.54
CA ASP A 86 -68.91 -40.10 -9.00
C ASP A 86 -68.66 -38.67 -9.50
N GLU A 87 -68.02 -38.51 -10.68
CA GLU A 87 -68.14 -37.35 -11.60
C GLU A 87 -67.75 -35.92 -11.09
N LYS A 88 -67.32 -34.94 -11.90
CA LYS A 88 -67.23 -34.83 -13.37
C LYS A 88 -66.11 -33.83 -13.78
N THR A 89 -65.86 -33.79 -15.09
CA THR A 89 -64.91 -32.99 -15.91
C THR A 89 -64.72 -31.47 -15.66
N SER A 90 -63.58 -30.96 -16.20
CA SER A 90 -63.26 -29.60 -16.72
C SER A 90 -63.15 -28.42 -15.73
N VAL A 91 -61.99 -27.76 -15.50
CA VAL A 91 -61.21 -26.84 -16.40
C VAL A 91 -62.02 -25.57 -16.80
N PRO A 92 -61.51 -24.31 -16.66
CA PRO A 92 -60.17 -23.83 -16.25
C PRO A 92 -60.11 -22.71 -15.16
N GLU A 93 -58.88 -22.37 -14.74
CA GLU A 93 -58.32 -21.02 -14.45
C GLU A 93 -58.83 -20.00 -13.38
N THR A 94 -57.84 -19.24 -12.90
CA THR A 94 -57.83 -17.88 -12.29
C THR A 94 -58.16 -17.61 -10.80
N ALA A 95 -57.26 -16.80 -10.22
CA ALA A 95 -57.41 -15.83 -9.11
C ALA A 95 -57.47 -16.31 -7.64
N GLU A 96 -56.36 -16.03 -6.94
CA GLU A 96 -56.25 -15.26 -5.68
C GLU A 96 -57.41 -15.26 -4.66
N GLU A 97 -57.13 -15.71 -3.41
CA GLU A 97 -57.05 -14.77 -2.27
C GLU A 97 -56.20 -15.34 -1.11
N LYS A 98 -56.08 -14.59 0.00
CA LYS A 98 -55.08 -14.78 1.08
C LYS A 98 -55.67 -15.26 2.41
N THR A 99 -54.83 -15.85 3.29
CA THR A 99 -54.81 -15.78 4.79
C THR A 99 -56.13 -16.10 5.56
N GLU A 100 -56.19 -16.81 6.70
CA GLU A 100 -55.23 -17.08 7.78
C GLU A 100 -55.83 -18.11 8.78
N ALA A 101 -55.10 -18.48 9.84
CA ALA A 101 -55.60 -19.04 11.13
C ALA A 101 -56.23 -20.46 11.13
N SER A 102 -56.19 -21.28 12.21
CA SER A 102 -55.38 -21.27 13.46
C SER A 102 -55.65 -22.55 14.29
N GLY A 103 -54.74 -22.88 15.23
CA GLY A 103 -54.86 -23.97 16.22
C GLY A 103 -54.40 -25.33 15.66
N ASP A 104 -53.81 -26.28 16.37
CA ASP A 104 -53.69 -26.65 17.81
C ASP A 104 -53.77 -28.20 17.77
N SER A 105 -53.22 -29.00 18.68
CA SER A 105 -52.07 -28.87 19.57
C SER A 105 -51.82 -30.29 20.13
N TRP A 106 -50.58 -30.80 20.13
CA TRP A 106 -50.21 -32.03 20.82
C TRP A 106 -48.76 -31.95 21.29
N GLU A 107 -48.57 -31.97 22.61
CA GLU A 107 -47.31 -32.33 23.26
C GLU A 107 -47.32 -33.86 23.49
N GLU A 108 -46.16 -34.52 23.37
CA GLU A 108 -45.68 -35.49 24.38
C GLU A 108 -44.22 -35.92 24.07
N ASP A 109 -43.36 -35.62 25.03
CA ASP A 109 -42.22 -36.41 25.53
C ASP A 109 -40.94 -36.69 24.70
N GLU A 110 -39.89 -36.98 25.48
CA GLU A 110 -38.46 -36.95 25.12
C GLU A 110 -38.00 -38.20 24.32
N GLU A 111 -37.21 -38.00 23.26
CA GLU A 111 -36.26 -39.02 22.82
C GLU A 111 -34.98 -38.41 22.20
N LEU A 112 -33.82 -38.81 22.72
CA LEU A 112 -32.49 -38.35 22.29
C LEU A 112 -32.15 -38.86 20.87
N LYS A 113 -32.38 -38.02 19.84
CA LYS A 113 -32.12 -38.39 18.45
C LYS A 113 -30.74 -37.96 17.95
N LEU A 114 -29.77 -38.80 18.34
CA LEU A 114 -28.42 -38.93 17.81
C LEU A 114 -28.42 -39.11 16.27
N TYR A 115 -28.27 -38.03 15.51
CA TYR A 115 -28.01 -38.05 14.06
C TYR A 115 -27.13 -36.83 13.69
N GLY A 116 -26.31 -36.86 12.64
CA GLY A 116 -26.04 -38.00 11.74
C GLY A 116 -24.75 -38.74 12.06
N THR A 117 -24.79 -40.07 12.01
CA THR A 117 -23.61 -40.89 11.70
C THR A 117 -23.20 -40.60 10.25
N ALA A 118 -21.91 -40.41 10.00
CA ALA A 118 -21.41 -40.23 8.64
C ALA A 118 -21.33 -41.58 7.92
N ASP A 119 -21.88 -41.63 6.71
CA ASP A 119 -21.19 -42.24 5.58
C ASP A 119 -20.74 -41.09 4.68
N GLN A 120 -19.45 -41.05 4.34
CA GLN A 120 -19.00 -40.23 3.22
C GLN A 120 -19.28 -41.06 1.96
N ASP A 121 -20.28 -40.66 1.17
CA ASP A 121 -20.50 -41.22 -0.16
C ASP A 121 -19.28 -40.90 -1.02
N VAL A 122 -18.29 -41.79 -1.03
CA VAL A 122 -17.07 -41.66 -1.84
C VAL A 122 -17.20 -42.43 -3.16
N ASP A 123 -16.61 -41.89 -4.22
CA ASP A 123 -16.49 -42.59 -5.49
C ASP A 123 -15.43 -43.71 -5.44
N GLU A 124 -15.27 -44.45 -6.54
CA GLU A 124 -14.27 -45.52 -6.67
C GLU A 124 -12.80 -45.05 -6.54
N ASN A 125 -12.57 -43.73 -6.48
CA ASN A 125 -11.26 -43.10 -6.29
C ASN A 125 -11.10 -42.50 -4.87
N GLY A 126 -12.12 -42.58 -4.00
CA GLY A 126 -12.10 -42.01 -2.66
C GLY A 126 -12.49 -40.53 -2.55
N GLN A 127 -13.05 -39.93 -3.61
CA GLN A 127 -13.54 -38.54 -3.58
C GLN A 127 -14.98 -38.48 -3.08
N VAL A 128 -15.26 -37.61 -2.10
CA VAL A 128 -16.61 -37.39 -1.59
C VAL A 128 -17.51 -36.82 -2.69
N GLN A 129 -18.64 -37.47 -2.95
CA GLN A 129 -19.62 -37.01 -3.94
C GLN A 129 -20.14 -35.63 -3.55
N ALA A 130 -19.90 -34.64 -4.43
CA ALA A 130 -20.30 -33.27 -4.17
C ALA A 130 -21.84 -33.14 -4.16
N ALA A 131 -22.37 -32.47 -3.14
CA ALA A 131 -23.76 -32.04 -3.08
C ALA A 131 -24.03 -30.99 -4.19
N ALA A 132 -24.41 -31.48 -5.37
CA ALA A 132 -24.49 -30.68 -6.58
C ALA A 132 -25.76 -29.79 -6.61
N SER A 133 -25.62 -28.54 -6.14
CA SER A 133 -26.66 -27.51 -6.24
C SER A 133 -26.13 -26.10 -6.55
N TYR A 134 -24.91 -25.76 -6.11
CA TYR A 134 -24.34 -24.42 -6.23
C TYR A 134 -23.29 -24.33 -7.33
N ASP A 135 -23.46 -23.38 -8.26
CA ASP A 135 -22.49 -23.09 -9.34
C ASP A 135 -21.31 -22.24 -8.82
N LEU A 136 -20.52 -22.83 -7.93
CA LEU A 136 -19.38 -22.17 -7.30
C LEU A 136 -18.26 -21.84 -8.29
N ASP A 137 -18.17 -22.53 -9.42
CA ASP A 137 -17.12 -22.27 -10.43
C ASP A 137 -17.45 -21.03 -11.27
N THR A 138 -18.73 -20.78 -11.58
CA THR A 138 -19.17 -19.47 -12.08
C THR A 138 -18.96 -18.37 -11.04
N VAL A 139 -19.30 -18.60 -9.76
CA VAL A 139 -19.08 -17.61 -8.67
C VAL A 139 -17.59 -17.25 -8.57
N ILE A 140 -16.70 -18.24 -8.49
CA ILE A 140 -15.24 -18.03 -8.39
C ILE A 140 -14.74 -17.26 -9.62
N SER A 141 -15.05 -17.70 -10.83
CA SER A 141 -14.53 -17.10 -12.06
C SER A 141 -15.04 -15.66 -12.29
N GLN A 142 -16.31 -15.38 -11.96
CA GLN A 142 -16.86 -14.03 -11.98
C GLN A 142 -16.25 -13.14 -10.88
N THR A 143 -16.01 -13.68 -9.68
CA THR A 143 -15.37 -12.93 -8.57
C THR A 143 -13.92 -12.55 -8.90
N VAL A 144 -13.17 -13.46 -9.52
CA VAL A 144 -11.82 -13.17 -10.03
C VAL A 144 -11.87 -12.11 -11.14
N SER A 145 -12.84 -12.18 -12.04
CA SER A 145 -13.04 -11.16 -13.08
C SER A 145 -13.43 -9.80 -12.48
N TRP A 146 -14.20 -9.77 -11.39
CA TRP A 146 -14.57 -8.55 -10.68
C TRP A 146 -13.36 -7.91 -9.97
N LYS A 147 -12.59 -8.71 -9.20
CA LYS A 147 -11.33 -8.27 -8.55
C LYS A 147 -10.28 -7.77 -9.55
N ARG A 148 -10.27 -8.30 -10.77
CA ARG A 148 -9.41 -7.88 -11.89
C ARG A 148 -9.89 -6.57 -12.55
N GLY A 149 -11.20 -6.34 -12.60
CA GLY A 149 -11.79 -5.19 -13.27
C GLY A 149 -11.43 -5.14 -14.76
N THR A 150 -10.84 -4.03 -15.22
CA THR A 150 -10.40 -3.83 -16.62
C THR A 150 -8.97 -4.31 -16.91
N ASN A 151 -8.26 -4.86 -15.92
CA ASN A 151 -6.88 -5.31 -16.05
C ASN A 151 -6.77 -6.71 -16.70
N ASP A 152 -5.55 -7.13 -17.03
CA ASP A 152 -5.24 -8.49 -17.45
C ASP A 152 -5.17 -9.50 -16.29
N ARG A 153 -4.88 -9.02 -15.07
CA ARG A 153 -4.63 -9.80 -13.85
C ARG A 153 -5.05 -9.04 -12.58
N VAL A 154 -5.19 -9.74 -11.46
CA VAL A 154 -5.49 -9.14 -10.14
C VAL A 154 -4.26 -8.47 -9.54
N PHE A 155 -3.07 -9.06 -9.68
CA PHE A 155 -1.83 -8.53 -9.10
C PHE A 155 -1.24 -7.40 -9.96
N THR A 156 -1.94 -6.26 -9.94
CA THR A 156 -1.50 -5.00 -10.57
C THR A 156 -0.41 -4.31 -9.74
N ALA A 157 0.24 -3.30 -10.33
CA ALA A 157 1.23 -2.48 -9.62
C ALA A 157 0.63 -1.71 -8.43
N ASP A 158 -0.69 -1.46 -8.41
CA ASP A 158 -1.38 -0.80 -7.30
C ASP A 158 -1.82 -1.79 -6.22
N PHE A 159 -2.31 -2.98 -6.61
CA PHE A 159 -2.52 -4.09 -5.67
C PHE A 159 -1.25 -4.42 -4.88
N LEU A 160 -0.11 -4.48 -5.57
CA LEU A 160 1.19 -4.77 -4.96
C LEU A 160 1.71 -3.63 -4.05
N LYS A 161 1.27 -2.37 -4.19
CA LYS A 161 1.65 -1.33 -3.21
C LYS A 161 1.12 -1.67 -1.82
N ASN A 162 -0.07 -2.28 -1.76
CA ASN A 162 -0.85 -2.54 -0.56
C ASN A 162 -0.51 -3.84 0.18
N VAL A 163 0.54 -4.58 -0.22
CA VAL A 163 1.01 -5.79 0.47
C VAL A 163 1.20 -5.56 1.97
N SER A 164 0.83 -6.56 2.78
CA SER A 164 0.70 -6.49 4.23
C SER A 164 -0.50 -5.65 4.71
N SER A 165 -1.56 -5.54 3.91
CA SER A 165 -2.84 -4.95 4.30
C SER A 165 -4.04 -5.88 4.02
N THR A 166 -5.16 -5.59 4.69
CA THR A 166 -6.45 -6.25 4.46
C THR A 166 -7.00 -6.10 3.04
N ALA A 167 -6.50 -5.12 2.27
CA ALA A 167 -6.92 -4.89 0.88
C ALA A 167 -6.14 -5.73 -0.16
N SER A 168 -5.14 -6.50 0.26
CA SER A 168 -4.38 -7.40 -0.61
C SER A 168 -4.24 -8.81 -0.06
N ASP A 169 -3.89 -8.95 1.22
CA ASP A 169 -3.37 -10.21 1.74
C ASP A 169 -4.42 -11.34 1.70
N TRP A 170 -5.66 -11.06 2.09
CA TRP A 170 -6.77 -12.02 2.02
C TRP A 170 -7.15 -12.38 0.56
N THR A 171 -7.00 -11.43 -0.37
CA THR A 171 -7.13 -11.72 -1.81
C THR A 171 -6.04 -12.71 -2.26
N VAL A 172 -4.79 -12.57 -1.79
CA VAL A 172 -3.72 -13.55 -2.08
C VAL A 172 -4.02 -14.90 -1.43
N VAL A 173 -4.55 -14.93 -0.21
CA VAL A 173 -4.95 -16.16 0.48
C VAL A 173 -5.98 -16.94 -0.34
N PHE A 174 -7.14 -16.37 -0.69
CA PHE A 174 -8.15 -17.14 -1.41
C PHE A 174 -7.69 -17.53 -2.82
N LEU A 175 -6.96 -16.66 -3.53
CA LEU A 175 -6.46 -16.96 -4.88
C LEU A 175 -5.47 -18.13 -4.88
N GLY A 176 -4.51 -18.13 -3.95
CA GLY A 176 -3.54 -19.21 -3.80
C GLY A 176 -4.19 -20.52 -3.35
N ARG A 177 -5.11 -20.45 -2.38
CA ARG A 177 -5.86 -21.62 -1.87
C ARG A 177 -6.84 -22.22 -2.88
N LEU A 178 -7.29 -21.46 -3.88
CA LEU A 178 -8.07 -21.96 -5.03
C LEU A 178 -7.20 -22.32 -6.25
N GLY A 179 -5.87 -22.21 -6.16
CA GLY A 179 -4.95 -22.55 -7.27
C GLY A 179 -5.03 -21.61 -8.47
N ILE A 180 -5.50 -20.38 -8.29
CA ILE A 180 -5.71 -19.41 -9.37
C ILE A 180 -4.38 -18.76 -9.74
N GLY A 181 -4.02 -18.81 -11.02
CA GLY A 181 -2.73 -18.32 -11.52
C GLY A 181 -2.62 -16.79 -11.56
N GLU A 182 -1.75 -16.23 -10.73
CA GLU A 182 -1.39 -14.80 -10.65
C GLU A 182 0.14 -14.66 -10.45
N ASP A 183 0.67 -13.43 -10.42
CA ASP A 183 2.12 -13.15 -10.32
C ASP A 183 2.64 -13.23 -8.87
N TYR A 184 2.55 -14.42 -8.27
CA TYR A 184 2.96 -14.67 -6.88
C TYR A 184 4.43 -14.32 -6.62
N SER A 185 5.30 -14.40 -7.64
CA SER A 185 6.68 -13.94 -7.55
C SER A 185 6.78 -12.43 -7.35
N ALA A 186 5.97 -11.61 -8.03
CA ALA A 186 5.91 -10.17 -7.75
C ALA A 186 5.37 -9.86 -6.35
N PHE A 187 4.37 -10.62 -5.87
CA PHE A 187 3.89 -10.49 -4.48
C PHE A 187 5.00 -10.78 -3.46
N LEU A 188 5.68 -11.93 -3.56
CA LEU A 188 6.74 -12.31 -2.61
C LEU A 188 7.92 -11.32 -2.61
N ASN A 189 8.37 -10.87 -3.79
CA ASN A 189 9.41 -9.84 -3.89
C ASN A 189 9.01 -8.52 -3.21
N ARG A 190 7.72 -8.15 -3.31
CA ARG A 190 7.18 -6.95 -2.66
C ARG A 190 6.95 -7.15 -1.15
N ALA A 191 6.57 -8.33 -0.69
CA ALA A 191 6.51 -8.68 0.72
C ALA A 191 7.91 -8.60 1.35
N ASN A 192 8.93 -9.20 0.73
CA ASN A 192 10.33 -9.08 1.13
C ASN A 192 10.77 -7.62 1.24
N THR A 193 10.43 -6.80 0.25
CA THR A 193 10.72 -5.35 0.26
C THR A 193 10.02 -4.65 1.43
N TYR A 194 8.71 -4.87 1.62
CA TYR A 194 7.91 -4.24 2.67
C TYR A 194 8.40 -4.59 4.08
N VAL A 195 8.61 -5.88 4.36
CA VAL A 195 9.08 -6.33 5.68
C VAL A 195 10.45 -5.73 5.97
N LYS A 196 11.39 -5.78 5.01
CA LYS A 196 12.70 -5.17 5.17
C LYS A 196 12.61 -3.66 5.42
N GLU A 197 11.79 -2.92 4.66
CA GLU A 197 11.57 -1.48 4.86
C GLU A 197 10.99 -1.18 6.25
N LYS A 198 10.03 -1.97 6.74
CA LYS A 198 9.45 -1.83 8.08
C LYS A 198 10.46 -2.10 9.20
N TYR A 199 11.27 -3.16 9.08
CA TYR A 199 12.28 -3.53 10.08
C TYR A 199 13.51 -2.62 10.07
N ASP A 200 13.99 -2.17 8.89
CA ASP A 200 15.04 -1.14 8.79
C ASP A 200 14.62 0.16 9.49
N ALA A 201 13.34 0.53 9.39
CA ALA A 201 12.77 1.70 10.06
C ALA A 201 12.49 1.48 11.56
N ASN A 202 12.10 0.26 11.96
CA ASN A 202 11.66 -0.06 13.33
C ASN A 202 12.36 -1.32 13.92
N PRO A 203 13.69 -1.36 14.12
CA PRO A 203 14.43 -2.59 14.40
C PRO A 203 14.09 -3.32 15.71
N SER A 204 13.29 -2.72 16.59
CA SER A 204 12.85 -3.29 17.87
C SER A 204 11.39 -3.74 17.90
N THR A 205 10.60 -3.42 16.86
CA THR A 205 9.15 -3.68 16.80
C THR A 205 8.65 -4.20 15.45
N GLY A 206 9.51 -4.26 14.43
CA GLY A 206 9.16 -4.86 13.14
C GLY A 206 7.99 -4.16 12.44
N LEU A 207 6.92 -4.90 12.17
CA LEU A 207 5.77 -4.41 11.39
C LEU A 207 4.88 -3.42 12.16
N SER A 208 4.60 -3.69 13.45
CA SER A 208 3.67 -2.91 14.28
C SER A 208 4.00 -2.93 15.78
N THR A 209 3.68 -1.85 16.49
CA THR A 209 3.84 -1.73 17.95
C THR A 209 2.78 -2.48 18.76
N ASN A 210 1.64 -2.84 18.15
CA ASN A 210 0.44 -3.28 18.87
C ASN A 210 -0.53 -4.15 18.04
N THR A 211 -0.21 -4.45 16.78
CA THR A 211 -1.06 -5.23 15.85
C THR A 211 -0.35 -6.52 15.43
N PRO A 212 -0.21 -7.54 16.31
CA PRO A 212 0.39 -8.82 15.95
C PRO A 212 -0.26 -9.49 14.73
N THR A 213 -1.56 -9.25 14.46
CA THR A 213 -2.23 -9.79 13.27
C THR A 213 -1.73 -9.25 11.91
N GLU A 214 -0.85 -8.23 11.88
CA GLU A 214 -0.14 -7.86 10.64
C GLU A 214 0.84 -8.97 10.20
N TRP A 215 1.61 -9.54 11.13
CA TRP A 215 2.49 -10.69 10.87
C TRP A 215 1.69 -11.94 10.49
N HIS A 216 0.59 -12.23 11.21
CA HIS A 216 -0.20 -13.45 10.99
C HIS A 216 -0.90 -13.44 9.63
N ARG A 217 -1.49 -12.30 9.23
CA ARG A 217 -2.11 -12.15 7.91
C ARG A 217 -1.09 -12.23 6.78
N LEU A 218 0.05 -11.54 6.91
CA LEU A 218 1.12 -11.60 5.91
C LEU A 218 1.71 -13.03 5.81
N THR A 219 1.80 -13.76 6.92
CA THR A 219 2.18 -15.18 6.95
C THR A 219 1.26 -16.04 6.07
N MET A 220 -0.07 -15.88 6.20
CA MET A 220 -1.02 -16.64 5.38
C MET A 220 -0.90 -16.29 3.90
N ALA A 221 -0.72 -15.02 3.56
CA ALA A 221 -0.56 -14.58 2.18
C ALA A 221 0.78 -15.03 1.55
N VAL A 222 1.87 -15.02 2.32
CA VAL A 222 3.18 -15.56 1.89
C VAL A 222 3.10 -17.05 1.64
N LEU A 223 2.48 -17.82 2.55
CA LEU A 223 2.27 -19.26 2.37
C LEU A 223 1.34 -19.58 1.17
N ALA A 224 0.29 -18.80 0.95
CA ALA A 224 -0.60 -18.94 -0.20
C ALA A 224 0.08 -18.57 -1.54
N ALA A 225 1.05 -17.66 -1.50
CA ALA A 225 1.93 -17.35 -2.63
C ALA A 225 3.09 -18.36 -2.82
N GLY A 226 3.19 -19.39 -1.98
CA GLY A 226 4.24 -20.41 -2.06
C GLY A 226 5.60 -20.00 -1.48
N GLY A 227 5.67 -18.90 -0.73
CA GLY A 227 6.89 -18.44 -0.05
C GLY A 227 7.07 -19.03 1.35
N ASP A 228 8.19 -18.67 1.98
CA ASP A 228 8.52 -19.04 3.35
C ASP A 228 8.34 -17.83 4.29
N PRO A 229 7.44 -17.90 5.30
CA PRO A 229 7.25 -16.81 6.26
C PRO A 229 8.38 -16.70 7.30
N THR A 230 9.33 -17.65 7.34
CA THR A 230 10.49 -17.62 8.26
C THR A 230 11.68 -16.83 7.71
N ASP A 231 11.70 -16.49 6.42
CA ASP A 231 12.62 -15.52 5.81
C ASP A 231 11.89 -14.60 4.82
N VAL A 232 11.17 -13.62 5.37
CA VAL A 232 10.58 -12.53 4.56
C VAL A 232 11.42 -11.27 4.75
N GLY A 233 12.23 -10.94 3.74
CA GLY A 233 13.12 -9.79 3.77
C GLY A 233 14.24 -9.89 4.81
N GLY A 234 14.64 -11.09 5.24
CA GLY A 234 15.62 -11.32 6.31
C GLY A 234 15.03 -11.51 7.70
N HIS A 235 13.71 -11.74 7.83
CA HIS A 235 12.98 -11.78 9.10
C HIS A 235 11.97 -12.94 9.20
N ASP A 236 11.92 -13.57 10.38
CA ASP A 236 10.98 -14.65 10.71
C ASP A 236 9.66 -14.08 11.24
N LEU A 237 8.63 -14.10 10.39
CA LEU A 237 7.30 -13.61 10.74
C LEU A 237 6.58 -14.51 11.74
N ILE A 238 6.94 -15.80 11.82
CA ILE A 238 6.39 -16.74 12.80
C ILE A 238 6.93 -16.38 14.19
N ALA A 239 8.25 -16.26 14.36
CA ALA A 239 8.85 -15.85 15.63
C ALA A 239 8.34 -14.49 16.11
N ASP A 240 8.41 -13.49 15.25
CA ASP A 240 8.16 -12.09 15.61
C ASP A 240 6.67 -11.72 15.69
N GLY A 241 5.78 -12.57 15.12
CA GLY A 241 4.34 -12.49 15.30
C GLY A 241 3.79 -13.36 16.43
N THR A 242 4.45 -14.47 16.79
CA THR A 242 3.88 -15.50 17.70
C THR A 242 4.71 -15.73 18.97
N TYR A 243 5.60 -16.72 19.00
CA TYR A 243 6.23 -17.24 20.21
C TYR A 243 7.26 -16.29 20.84
N ASN A 244 7.80 -15.35 20.06
CA ASN A 244 8.67 -14.28 20.51
C ASN A 244 8.09 -12.87 20.31
N CYS A 245 6.79 -12.77 20.00
CA CYS A 245 6.10 -11.59 19.46
C CYS A 245 6.66 -10.21 19.88
N LEU A 246 6.92 -9.36 18.87
CA LEU A 246 7.52 -8.04 19.06
C LEU A 246 6.50 -6.98 19.53
N ALA A 247 5.22 -7.14 19.19
CA ALA A 247 4.11 -6.29 19.65
C ALA A 247 3.67 -6.59 21.12
N GLY A 248 4.41 -7.44 21.85
CA GLY A 248 4.07 -7.89 23.19
C GLY A 248 3.40 -9.27 23.19
N ALA A 249 2.47 -9.53 24.10
CA ALA A 249 1.73 -10.79 24.08
C ALA A 249 0.69 -10.76 22.95
N PRO A 250 0.53 -11.81 22.12
CA PRO A 250 -0.40 -11.76 20.98
C PRO A 250 -1.85 -11.43 21.37
N TRP A 251 -2.30 -11.93 22.53
CA TRP A 251 -3.62 -11.63 23.11
C TRP A 251 -3.80 -10.21 23.65
N ASN A 252 -2.79 -9.34 23.59
CA ASN A 252 -2.95 -7.91 23.87
C ASN A 252 -3.90 -7.23 22.86
N GLN A 253 -4.07 -7.81 21.66
CA GLN A 253 -5.05 -7.40 20.65
C GLN A 253 -6.43 -8.09 20.85
N GLY A 254 -6.71 -8.59 22.06
CA GLY A 254 -7.91 -9.39 22.35
C GLY A 254 -7.82 -10.81 21.80
N MET A 255 -8.96 -11.49 21.71
CA MET A 255 -9.05 -12.89 21.25
C MET A 255 -8.51 -13.09 19.83
N ASN A 256 -8.76 -12.12 18.95
CA ASN A 256 -8.29 -12.09 17.55
C ASN A 256 -6.78 -12.37 17.45
N GLY A 257 -5.96 -11.66 18.26
CA GLY A 257 -4.51 -11.85 18.29
C GLY A 257 -4.04 -13.16 18.91
N ALA A 258 -4.87 -13.82 19.74
CA ALA A 258 -4.58 -15.16 20.27
C ALA A 258 -4.85 -16.26 19.22
N ALA A 259 -6.01 -16.20 18.56
CA ALA A 259 -6.43 -17.18 17.55
C ALA A 259 -5.51 -17.15 16.31
N TRP A 260 -5.20 -15.96 15.78
CA TRP A 260 -4.28 -15.84 14.64
C TRP A 260 -2.83 -16.23 14.96
N ALA A 261 -2.37 -16.05 16.20
CA ALA A 261 -1.05 -16.53 16.60
C ALA A 261 -0.97 -18.07 16.63
N LEU A 262 -2.05 -18.73 17.06
CA LEU A 262 -2.16 -20.20 17.00
C LEU A 262 -2.23 -20.68 15.54
N LEU A 263 -3.05 -20.05 14.71
CA LEU A 263 -3.14 -20.36 13.27
C LEU A 263 -1.81 -20.17 12.55
N ALA A 264 -1.08 -19.08 12.81
CA ALA A 264 0.23 -18.84 12.21
C ALA A 264 1.25 -19.92 12.61
N LEU A 265 1.31 -20.30 13.90
CA LEU A 265 2.13 -21.42 14.38
C LEU A 265 1.77 -22.75 13.70
N ASP A 266 0.50 -23.05 13.53
CA ASP A 266 0.04 -24.36 13.07
C ASP A 266 -0.03 -24.49 11.54
N SER A 267 -0.01 -23.37 10.82
CA SER A 267 -0.11 -23.29 9.35
C SER A 267 0.86 -24.19 8.59
N LYS A 268 2.10 -24.37 9.09
CA LYS A 268 3.04 -25.41 8.66
C LYS A 268 3.52 -26.33 9.80
N GLY A 269 2.88 -26.27 10.97
CA GLY A 269 3.27 -27.03 12.15
C GLY A 269 4.60 -26.59 12.76
N TYR A 270 4.85 -25.28 12.84
CA TYR A 270 6.12 -24.73 13.32
C TYR A 270 6.41 -25.15 14.78
N GLU A 271 7.66 -25.53 15.04
CA GLU A 271 8.15 -25.79 16.39
C GLU A 271 8.28 -24.49 17.19
N VAL A 272 8.06 -24.57 18.51
CA VAL A 272 8.29 -23.46 19.43
C VAL A 272 9.59 -23.74 20.19
N PRO A 273 10.65 -22.92 20.04
CA PRO A 273 11.93 -23.15 20.69
C PRO A 273 11.86 -23.14 22.23
N GLU A 274 12.71 -23.94 22.88
CA GLU A 274 12.83 -23.95 24.34
C GLU A 274 13.20 -22.54 24.86
N GLY A 275 12.39 -22.03 25.79
CA GLY A 275 12.58 -20.68 26.37
C GLY A 275 11.92 -19.53 25.59
N ALA A 276 11.14 -19.81 24.55
CA ALA A 276 10.25 -18.82 23.93
C ALA A 276 9.27 -18.18 24.94
N LYS A 277 8.82 -16.94 24.67
CA LYS A 277 7.97 -16.17 25.58
C LYS A 277 6.55 -16.73 25.71
N TYR A 278 6.00 -17.22 24.59
CA TYR A 278 4.62 -17.69 24.47
C TYR A 278 4.63 -19.04 23.75
N THR A 279 4.04 -20.06 24.35
CA THR A 279 3.94 -21.40 23.73
C THR A 279 2.56 -21.64 23.14
N ARG A 280 2.45 -22.67 22.29
CA ARG A 280 1.20 -23.16 21.72
C ARG A 280 0.18 -23.51 22.81
N GLU A 281 0.61 -24.18 23.87
CA GLU A 281 -0.22 -24.55 25.02
C GLU A 281 -0.64 -23.32 25.83
N ALA A 282 0.18 -22.27 25.89
CA ALA A 282 -0.17 -21.00 26.53
C ALA A 282 -1.23 -20.24 25.73
N LEU A 283 -1.17 -20.25 24.40
CA LEU A 283 -2.21 -19.69 23.52
C LEU A 283 -3.53 -20.46 23.68
N ILE A 284 -3.51 -21.79 23.57
CA ILE A 284 -4.70 -22.64 23.78
C ILE A 284 -5.29 -22.43 25.20
N SER A 285 -4.44 -22.39 26.23
CA SER A 285 -4.89 -22.15 27.61
C SER A 285 -5.50 -20.77 27.81
N TYR A 286 -4.99 -19.73 27.13
CA TYR A 286 -5.59 -18.40 27.15
C TYR A 286 -6.99 -18.40 26.50
N ILE A 287 -7.10 -19.02 25.32
CA ILE A 287 -8.35 -19.10 24.56
C ILE A 287 -9.43 -19.87 25.35
N LEU A 288 -9.11 -21.05 25.88
CA LEU A 288 -10.02 -21.82 26.74
C LEU A 288 -10.37 -21.08 28.05
N GLY A 289 -9.42 -20.36 28.64
CA GLY A 289 -9.63 -19.56 29.84
C GLY A 289 -10.52 -18.31 29.65
N LYS A 290 -10.98 -18.06 28.41
CA LYS A 290 -11.82 -16.93 27.98
C LYS A 290 -13.15 -17.37 27.36
N GLU A 291 -13.48 -18.67 27.38
CA GLU A 291 -14.79 -19.19 26.94
C GLU A 291 -15.92 -18.61 27.79
N LEU A 292 -17.02 -18.22 27.15
CA LEU A 292 -18.19 -17.64 27.81
C LEU A 292 -19.07 -18.70 28.46
N SER A 293 -19.84 -18.29 29.48
CA SER A 293 -20.80 -19.16 30.17
C SER A 293 -21.95 -19.57 29.25
N GLY A 294 -21.82 -20.72 28.61
CA GLY A 294 -22.74 -21.24 27.59
C GLY A 294 -22.07 -21.62 26.27
N GLY A 295 -20.75 -21.41 26.15
CA GLY A 295 -19.99 -21.60 24.91
C GLY A 295 -19.76 -20.29 24.15
N GLY A 296 -18.84 -20.33 23.20
CA GLY A 296 -18.47 -19.17 22.40
C GLY A 296 -17.54 -18.19 23.12
N TRP A 297 -17.12 -17.16 22.40
CA TRP A 297 -16.09 -16.20 22.82
C TRP A 297 -16.49 -14.75 22.52
N SER A 298 -15.67 -13.83 23.03
CA SER A 298 -15.78 -12.38 22.89
C SER A 298 -14.48 -11.83 22.31
N LEU A 299 -14.54 -10.71 21.58
CA LEU A 299 -13.33 -10.05 21.04
C LEU A 299 -12.41 -9.54 22.15
N ASP A 300 -12.98 -8.92 23.18
CA ASP A 300 -12.27 -8.34 24.32
C ASP A 300 -12.76 -8.88 25.66
N ASP A 301 -12.29 -8.31 26.77
CA ASP A 301 -12.61 -8.80 28.13
C ASP A 301 -14.06 -8.53 28.59
N LYS A 302 -14.92 -7.92 27.75
CA LYS A 302 -16.36 -7.79 28.03
C LYS A 302 -17.06 -9.09 27.62
N PRO A 303 -17.85 -9.74 28.50
CA PRO A 303 -18.53 -10.99 28.18
C PRO A 303 -19.74 -10.78 27.26
N SER A 304 -19.47 -10.51 25.98
CA SER A 304 -20.44 -10.34 24.90
C SER A 304 -20.13 -11.36 23.81
N LEU A 305 -21.09 -12.25 23.53
CA LEU A 305 -20.91 -13.30 22.52
C LEU A 305 -20.74 -12.68 21.13
N ASP A 306 -19.65 -13.08 20.48
CA ASP A 306 -19.27 -12.65 19.15
C ASP A 306 -19.16 -13.89 18.24
N LEU A 307 -19.91 -13.92 17.13
CA LEU A 307 -20.02 -15.12 16.29
C LEU A 307 -18.83 -15.28 15.34
N ASP A 308 -18.23 -14.17 14.91
CA ASP A 308 -17.06 -14.15 14.04
C ASP A 308 -15.85 -14.63 14.82
N ILE A 309 -15.65 -14.09 16.03
CA ILE A 309 -14.60 -14.52 16.95
C ILE A 309 -14.85 -15.94 17.49
N THR A 310 -16.10 -16.35 17.72
CA THR A 310 -16.41 -17.74 18.07
C THR A 310 -16.02 -18.70 16.95
N SER A 311 -16.33 -18.34 15.70
CA SER A 311 -15.94 -19.12 14.52
C SER A 311 -14.41 -19.20 14.37
N MET A 312 -13.73 -18.06 14.54
CA MET A 312 -12.28 -17.96 14.46
C MET A 312 -11.55 -18.78 15.54
N VAL A 313 -12.06 -18.78 16.76
CA VAL A 313 -11.56 -19.65 17.82
C VAL A 313 -11.81 -21.12 17.50
N VAL A 314 -12.98 -21.48 16.95
CA VAL A 314 -13.27 -22.86 16.54
C VAL A 314 -12.29 -23.35 15.47
N TYR A 315 -12.02 -22.61 14.40
CA TYR A 315 -11.07 -23.06 13.39
C TYR A 315 -9.59 -22.98 13.83
N ALA A 316 -9.23 -22.10 14.77
CA ALA A 316 -7.91 -22.10 15.40
C ALA A 316 -7.70 -23.30 16.35
N LEU A 317 -8.74 -23.74 17.05
CA LEU A 317 -8.68 -24.88 17.97
C LEU A 317 -8.90 -26.24 17.30
N ALA A 318 -9.54 -26.29 16.12
CA ALA A 318 -9.87 -27.50 15.38
C ALA A 318 -8.72 -28.54 15.25
N PRO A 319 -7.47 -28.15 14.90
CA PRO A 319 -6.35 -29.11 14.79
C PRO A 319 -5.99 -29.82 16.11
N HIS A 320 -6.36 -29.25 17.26
CA HIS A 320 -6.05 -29.77 18.59
C HIS A 320 -7.21 -30.56 19.21
N ALA A 321 -8.39 -30.55 18.57
CA ALA A 321 -9.61 -31.13 19.10
C ALA A 321 -9.59 -32.68 19.19
N ALA A 322 -8.68 -33.36 18.49
CA ALA A 322 -8.46 -34.80 18.70
C ALA A 322 -7.50 -35.11 19.87
N GLU A 323 -6.65 -34.15 20.28
CA GLU A 323 -5.55 -34.38 21.24
C GLU A 323 -5.89 -34.00 22.69
N ASP A 324 -6.77 -33.00 22.90
CA ASP A 324 -7.29 -32.61 24.22
C ASP A 324 -8.83 -32.57 24.22
N ALA A 325 -9.44 -33.41 25.07
CA ALA A 325 -10.88 -33.47 25.26
C ALA A 325 -11.50 -32.13 25.70
N LYS A 326 -10.76 -31.26 26.41
CA LYS A 326 -11.24 -29.92 26.77
C LYS A 326 -11.36 -29.00 25.56
N VAL A 327 -10.42 -29.12 24.62
CA VAL A 327 -10.48 -28.40 23.35
C VAL A 327 -11.66 -28.93 22.54
N LYS A 328 -11.83 -30.25 22.44
CA LYS A 328 -13.00 -30.87 21.79
C LYS A 328 -14.33 -30.38 22.37
N GLU A 329 -14.45 -30.36 23.69
CA GLU A 329 -15.62 -29.88 24.41
C GLU A 329 -15.93 -28.40 24.15
N ALA A 330 -14.92 -27.52 24.21
CA ALA A 330 -15.10 -26.09 23.96
C ALA A 330 -15.42 -25.81 22.49
N VAL A 331 -14.75 -26.49 21.56
CA VAL A 331 -15.04 -26.43 20.12
C VAL A 331 -16.47 -26.89 19.82
N ASN A 332 -16.91 -28.01 20.40
CA ASN A 332 -18.29 -28.48 20.26
C ASN A 332 -19.29 -27.43 20.80
N ARG A 333 -19.06 -26.85 21.98
CA ARG A 333 -19.92 -25.76 22.50
C ARG A 333 -19.93 -24.52 21.62
N GLY A 334 -18.79 -24.16 21.01
CA GLY A 334 -18.72 -23.10 19.99
C GLY A 334 -19.57 -23.41 18.76
N LEU A 335 -19.47 -24.64 18.22
CA LEU A 335 -20.29 -25.11 17.10
C LEU A 335 -21.79 -25.16 17.44
N ASP A 336 -22.16 -25.57 18.66
CA ASP A 336 -23.54 -25.59 19.13
C ASP A 336 -24.11 -24.17 19.26
N VAL A 337 -23.32 -23.23 19.78
CA VAL A 337 -23.67 -21.80 19.81
C VAL A 337 -23.88 -21.28 18.39
N LEU A 338 -22.98 -21.55 17.44
CA LEU A 338 -23.14 -21.17 16.04
C LEU A 338 -24.43 -21.76 15.45
N ARG A 339 -24.66 -23.08 15.57
CA ARG A 339 -25.92 -23.72 15.12
C ARG A 339 -27.17 -23.07 15.71
N SER A 340 -27.14 -22.68 16.99
CA SER A 340 -28.27 -22.04 17.67
C SER A 340 -28.62 -20.63 17.19
N LYS A 341 -27.78 -20.00 16.36
CA LYS A 341 -27.94 -18.61 15.88
C LYS A 341 -28.24 -18.48 14.38
N ILE A 342 -28.33 -19.59 13.64
CA ILE A 342 -28.67 -19.59 12.21
C ILE A 342 -30.12 -19.14 12.03
N SER A 343 -30.33 -18.06 11.28
CA SER A 343 -31.65 -17.51 10.96
C SER A 343 -32.42 -18.38 9.96
N THR A 344 -33.68 -18.02 9.69
CA THR A 344 -34.51 -18.68 8.66
C THR A 344 -33.94 -18.63 7.25
N ASP A 345 -32.94 -17.78 6.99
CA ASP A 345 -32.31 -17.64 5.67
C ASP A 345 -31.02 -18.46 5.53
N GLY A 346 -30.56 -19.12 6.61
CA GLY A 346 -29.21 -19.71 6.68
C GLY A 346 -28.12 -18.73 7.11
N ASP A 347 -28.52 -17.62 7.75
CA ASP A 347 -27.77 -16.36 7.85
C ASP A 347 -27.58 -15.93 9.32
N TYR A 348 -26.65 -15.03 9.64
CA TYR A 348 -26.31 -14.62 11.01
C TYR A 348 -26.55 -13.12 11.27
N ASN A 349 -27.21 -12.82 12.39
CA ASN A 349 -27.39 -11.44 12.86
C ASN A 349 -26.31 -11.06 13.89
N TYR A 350 -25.63 -9.94 13.66
CA TYR A 350 -24.74 -9.31 14.64
C TYR A 350 -25.06 -7.82 14.76
N GLY A 351 -25.19 -7.32 16.00
CA GLY A 351 -25.53 -5.91 16.27
C GLY A 351 -26.91 -5.43 15.77
N GLY A 352 -27.73 -6.31 15.19
CA GLY A 352 -28.97 -5.96 14.47
C GLY A 352 -28.88 -6.20 12.96
N THR A 353 -27.69 -6.30 12.39
CA THR A 353 -27.44 -6.46 10.95
C THR A 353 -27.17 -7.91 10.57
N TYR A 354 -27.77 -8.38 9.46
CA TYR A 354 -27.39 -9.64 8.81
C TYR A 354 -26.29 -9.38 7.78
N ASN A 355 -25.18 -10.14 7.84
CA ASN A 355 -24.01 -9.87 7.01
C ASN A 355 -23.30 -11.14 6.47
N CYS A 356 -22.61 -10.97 5.34
CA CYS A 356 -21.92 -12.03 4.63
C CYS A 356 -20.70 -12.58 5.40
N GLU A 357 -19.91 -11.69 6.02
CA GLU A 357 -18.70 -12.02 6.76
C GLU A 357 -18.96 -13.02 7.91
N SER A 358 -19.99 -12.82 8.72
CA SER A 358 -20.36 -13.75 9.81
C SER A 358 -20.71 -15.15 9.30
N VAL A 359 -21.38 -15.25 8.14
CA VAL A 359 -21.69 -16.54 7.50
C VAL A 359 -20.43 -17.19 6.93
N ALA A 360 -19.54 -16.40 6.32
CA ALA A 360 -18.25 -16.87 5.82
C ALA A 360 -17.36 -17.43 6.94
N GLN A 361 -17.21 -16.71 8.05
CA GLN A 361 -16.44 -17.17 9.22
C GLN A 361 -16.99 -18.49 9.78
N ALA A 362 -18.31 -18.62 9.91
CA ALA A 362 -18.94 -19.85 10.36
C ALA A 362 -18.70 -21.03 9.39
N ILE A 363 -18.75 -20.81 8.08
CA ILE A 363 -18.41 -21.82 7.07
C ILE A 363 -16.97 -22.33 7.27
N ILE A 364 -16.01 -21.44 7.50
CA ILE A 364 -14.62 -21.80 7.79
C ILE A 364 -14.53 -22.61 9.11
N ALA A 365 -15.35 -22.29 10.12
CA ALA A 365 -15.42 -23.03 11.38
C ALA A 365 -15.97 -24.47 11.24
N PHE A 366 -17.08 -24.66 10.51
CA PHE A 366 -17.66 -25.98 10.29
C PHE A 366 -16.78 -26.86 9.39
N THR A 367 -16.27 -26.32 8.27
CA THR A 367 -15.34 -27.03 7.37
C THR A 367 -14.07 -27.46 8.10
N SER A 368 -13.51 -26.60 8.94
CA SER A 368 -12.30 -26.91 9.72
C SER A 368 -12.48 -28.02 10.76
N MET A 369 -13.72 -28.38 11.09
CA MET A 369 -14.07 -29.51 11.96
C MET A 369 -14.59 -30.74 11.21
N GLY A 370 -14.47 -30.76 9.87
CA GLY A 370 -14.91 -31.88 9.04
C GLY A 370 -16.43 -31.94 8.83
N ILE A 371 -17.13 -30.80 8.92
CA ILE A 371 -18.59 -30.71 8.79
C ILE A 371 -18.95 -29.96 7.52
N ASP A 372 -19.73 -30.59 6.63
CA ASP A 372 -20.25 -29.97 5.41
C ASP A 372 -21.25 -28.84 5.72
N PRO A 373 -20.95 -27.58 5.37
CA PRO A 373 -21.84 -26.43 5.59
C PRO A 373 -23.21 -26.55 4.91
N ALA A 374 -23.36 -27.35 3.84
CA ALA A 374 -24.66 -27.62 3.22
C ALA A 374 -25.63 -28.34 4.18
N THR A 375 -25.08 -29.15 5.10
CA THR A 375 -25.82 -29.87 6.16
C THR A 375 -26.07 -29.01 7.41
N VAL A 376 -25.47 -27.82 7.48
CA VAL A 376 -25.61 -26.91 8.62
C VAL A 376 -26.78 -25.96 8.34
N THR A 377 -27.99 -26.44 8.66
CA THR A 377 -29.25 -25.79 8.30
C THR A 377 -30.01 -25.21 9.49
N ASN A 378 -30.86 -24.21 9.22
CA ASN A 378 -31.90 -23.78 10.14
C ASN A 378 -33.07 -24.79 10.14
N ALA A 379 -33.43 -25.28 11.32
CA ALA A 379 -34.40 -26.37 11.49
C ALA A 379 -35.85 -26.07 11.03
N SER A 380 -36.23 -24.79 10.87
CA SER A 380 -37.59 -24.40 10.48
C SER A 380 -37.75 -24.14 8.98
N SER A 381 -36.67 -23.78 8.29
CA SER A 381 -36.66 -23.41 6.86
C SER A 381 -35.93 -24.43 5.97
N GLY A 382 -35.04 -25.24 6.55
CA GLY A 382 -34.12 -26.10 5.81
C GLY A 382 -32.97 -25.35 5.12
N LYS A 383 -32.85 -24.02 5.28
CA LYS A 383 -31.80 -23.21 4.64
C LYS A 383 -30.44 -23.43 5.29
N SER A 384 -29.41 -23.63 4.45
CA SER A 384 -28.02 -23.91 4.86
C SER A 384 -27.17 -22.65 4.95
N LEU A 385 -25.99 -22.75 5.58
CA LEU A 385 -25.00 -21.67 5.54
C LEU A 385 -24.56 -21.30 4.11
N LEU A 386 -24.56 -22.25 3.16
CA LEU A 386 -24.25 -21.95 1.75
C LEU A 386 -25.36 -21.15 1.07
N ASP A 387 -26.64 -21.38 1.42
CA ASP A 387 -27.73 -20.50 1.01
C ASP A 387 -27.56 -19.09 1.57
N GLY A 388 -27.21 -18.99 2.86
CA GLY A 388 -26.97 -17.72 3.55
C GLY A 388 -25.79 -16.94 2.99
N LEU A 389 -24.70 -17.61 2.58
CA LEU A 389 -23.56 -16.96 1.93
C LEU A 389 -23.92 -16.47 0.53
N LEU A 390 -24.50 -17.35 -0.30
CA LEU A 390 -24.80 -17.05 -1.71
C LEU A 390 -25.97 -16.07 -1.88
N LYS A 391 -26.81 -15.88 -0.85
CA LYS A 391 -27.76 -14.75 -0.74
C LYS A 391 -27.08 -13.39 -0.98
N TYR A 392 -25.82 -13.23 -0.58
CA TYR A 392 -25.06 -11.98 -0.74
C TYR A 392 -24.32 -11.84 -2.08
N TYR A 393 -24.39 -12.84 -2.97
CA TYR A 393 -23.67 -12.84 -4.23
C TYR A 393 -24.34 -11.97 -5.30
N SER A 394 -23.65 -10.93 -5.79
CA SER A 394 -24.14 -10.03 -6.82
C SER A 394 -23.84 -10.58 -8.23
N THR A 395 -24.74 -11.41 -8.75
CA THR A 395 -24.63 -12.01 -10.10
C THR A 395 -24.46 -11.01 -11.25
N GLY A 396 -24.85 -9.75 -11.07
CA GLY A 396 -24.66 -8.66 -12.04
C GLY A 396 -23.28 -7.98 -12.01
N THR A 397 -22.44 -8.26 -11.00
CA THR A 397 -21.12 -7.63 -10.84
C THR A 397 -19.98 -8.64 -10.62
N GLY A 398 -20.27 -9.77 -9.96
CA GLY A 398 -19.30 -10.78 -9.56
C GLY A 398 -18.79 -10.66 -8.12
N GLY A 399 -19.17 -9.64 -7.35
CA GLY A 399 -18.74 -9.49 -5.95
C GLY A 399 -19.82 -9.84 -4.91
N PHE A 400 -19.44 -9.95 -3.64
CA PHE A 400 -20.37 -10.15 -2.52
C PHE A 400 -20.68 -8.84 -1.80
N LEU A 401 -21.94 -8.64 -1.45
CA LEU A 401 -22.40 -7.55 -0.59
C LEU A 401 -22.01 -7.83 0.86
N HIS A 402 -21.75 -6.79 1.65
CA HIS A 402 -21.62 -6.93 3.11
C HIS A 402 -22.97 -7.27 3.75
N ALA A 403 -23.98 -6.43 3.51
CA ALA A 403 -25.33 -6.56 4.05
C ALA A 403 -26.36 -6.13 2.99
N TYR A 404 -27.65 -6.35 3.28
CA TYR A 404 -28.75 -5.76 2.52
C TYR A 404 -29.36 -4.59 3.29
N TYR A 405 -29.53 -3.46 2.60
CA TYR A 405 -30.03 -2.19 3.11
C TYR A 405 -31.28 -1.74 2.34
N ASP A 406 -32.13 -0.94 2.98
CA ASP A 406 -33.30 -0.29 2.35
C ASP A 406 -32.92 0.73 1.25
N ASP A 407 -31.70 1.26 1.32
CA ASP A 407 -31.11 2.12 0.28
C ASP A 407 -30.37 1.25 -0.74
N GLU A 408 -30.98 1.07 -1.92
CA GLU A 408 -30.42 0.28 -3.02
C GLU A 408 -29.01 0.71 -3.45
N ASN A 409 -28.61 1.96 -3.21
CA ASN A 409 -27.27 2.46 -3.54
C ASN A 409 -26.16 1.89 -2.62
N GLN A 410 -26.54 1.34 -1.47
CA GLN A 410 -25.64 0.67 -0.52
C GLN A 410 -25.52 -0.85 -0.81
N ASN A 411 -26.45 -1.42 -1.60
CA ASN A 411 -26.48 -2.83 -1.99
C ASN A 411 -25.49 -3.13 -3.13
N ARG A 412 -24.20 -2.85 -2.89
CA ARG A 412 -23.08 -3.04 -3.82
C ARG A 412 -21.99 -3.95 -3.21
N PRO A 413 -21.15 -4.60 -4.04
CA PRO A 413 -20.04 -5.40 -3.54
C PRO A 413 -19.12 -4.65 -2.56
N ASN A 414 -18.72 -5.35 -1.51
CA ASN A 414 -17.70 -4.93 -0.56
C ASN A 414 -16.46 -5.84 -0.72
N SER A 415 -15.25 -5.27 -0.73
CA SER A 415 -14.04 -6.08 -0.85
C SER A 415 -13.92 -7.07 0.30
N MET A 416 -14.09 -6.65 1.56
CA MET A 416 -13.93 -7.53 2.72
C MET A 416 -14.93 -8.69 2.71
N ALA A 417 -16.20 -8.41 2.44
CA ALA A 417 -17.23 -9.44 2.24
C ALA A 417 -16.87 -10.41 1.11
N THR A 418 -16.37 -9.89 -0.01
CA THR A 418 -15.93 -10.70 -1.16
C THR A 418 -14.69 -11.55 -0.82
N ASP A 419 -13.71 -10.98 -0.12
CA ASP A 419 -12.51 -11.68 0.32
C ASP A 419 -12.86 -12.83 1.27
N GLN A 420 -13.65 -12.56 2.31
CA GLN A 420 -14.06 -13.60 3.27
C GLN A 420 -15.02 -14.64 2.67
N ALA A 421 -15.96 -14.25 1.80
CA ALA A 421 -16.81 -15.21 1.09
C ALA A 421 -16.00 -16.14 0.18
N MET A 422 -14.96 -15.63 -0.47
CA MET A 422 -14.04 -16.44 -1.27
C MET A 422 -13.12 -17.31 -0.41
N GLU A 423 -12.71 -16.85 0.78
CA GLU A 423 -12.04 -17.69 1.79
C GLU A 423 -12.95 -18.83 2.26
N ALA A 424 -14.24 -18.57 2.49
CA ALA A 424 -15.23 -19.59 2.85
C ALA A 424 -15.48 -20.61 1.73
N ILE A 425 -15.54 -20.16 0.47
CA ILE A 425 -15.61 -21.03 -0.71
C ILE A 425 -14.32 -21.86 -0.86
N ALA A 426 -13.15 -21.27 -0.63
CA ALA A 426 -11.87 -21.98 -0.61
C ALA A 426 -11.83 -23.03 0.52
N ALA A 427 -12.30 -22.68 1.72
CA ALA A 427 -12.40 -23.60 2.85
C ALA A 427 -13.30 -24.80 2.52
N TYR A 428 -14.43 -24.57 1.84
CA TYR A 428 -15.32 -25.64 1.39
C TYR A 428 -14.67 -26.56 0.34
N ARG A 429 -14.01 -25.97 -0.68
CA ARG A 429 -13.25 -26.72 -1.71
C ARG A 429 -12.08 -27.52 -1.14
N LEU A 430 -11.45 -27.05 -0.06
CA LEU A 430 -10.35 -27.74 0.62
C LEU A 430 -10.84 -28.81 1.59
N TYR A 431 -11.96 -28.57 2.29
CA TYR A 431 -12.62 -29.57 3.13
C TYR A 431 -13.06 -30.81 2.33
N GLN A 432 -13.52 -30.62 1.08
CA GLN A 432 -13.79 -31.71 0.13
C GLN A 432 -12.55 -32.58 -0.18
N GLN A 433 -11.33 -32.10 0.13
CA GLN A 433 -10.06 -32.80 0.00
C GLN A 433 -9.47 -33.22 1.38
N GLY A 434 -10.20 -33.00 2.48
CA GLY A 434 -9.74 -33.27 3.85
C GLY A 434 -8.77 -32.23 4.42
N ILE A 435 -8.75 -31.00 3.90
CA ILE A 435 -7.78 -29.95 4.24
C ILE A 435 -8.50 -28.70 4.78
N ASN A 436 -8.02 -28.15 5.90
CA ASN A 436 -8.52 -26.88 6.45
C ASN A 436 -7.95 -25.66 5.70
N LEU A 437 -8.68 -24.54 5.68
CA LEU A 437 -8.29 -23.34 4.90
C LEU A 437 -6.86 -22.86 5.18
N PHE A 438 -6.46 -22.77 6.46
CA PHE A 438 -5.16 -22.25 6.88
C PHE A 438 -4.07 -23.32 7.07
N ASP A 439 -4.30 -24.56 6.62
CA ASP A 439 -3.32 -25.65 6.70
C ASP A 439 -2.50 -25.76 5.40
N PHE A 440 -1.22 -25.42 5.46
CA PHE A 440 -0.25 -25.40 4.35
C PHE A 440 0.79 -26.52 4.45
N ARG A 441 0.55 -27.53 5.27
CA ARG A 441 1.33 -28.78 5.34
C ARG A 441 0.88 -29.74 4.25
N ALA A 442 1.77 -30.63 3.82
CA ALA A 442 1.37 -31.75 2.97
C ALA A 442 0.30 -32.64 3.67
N ASN A 443 -0.43 -33.42 2.87
CA ASN A 443 -1.40 -34.39 3.38
C ASN A 443 -0.72 -35.50 4.18
N ALA A 444 -1.42 -35.99 5.20
CA ALA A 444 -0.89 -36.99 6.13
C ALA A 444 -0.45 -38.28 5.42
N ASN A 445 0.75 -38.77 5.74
CA ASN A 445 1.19 -40.09 5.28
C ASN A 445 0.46 -41.18 6.07
N THR A 446 -0.71 -41.58 5.59
CA THR A 446 -1.56 -42.62 6.19
C THR A 446 -1.15 -44.05 5.82
N THR A 447 -0.05 -44.25 5.07
CA THR A 447 0.27 -45.55 4.46
C THR A 447 1.30 -46.38 5.23
N GLN A 448 2.22 -45.74 5.97
CA GLN A 448 3.31 -46.44 6.67
C GLN A 448 3.67 -45.81 8.04
N TYR A 449 3.98 -46.65 9.01
CA TYR A 449 4.77 -46.26 10.18
C TYR A 449 6.20 -45.96 9.74
N VAL A 450 6.82 -44.90 10.27
CA VAL A 450 8.25 -44.58 10.07
C VAL A 450 8.90 -44.34 11.43
N ALA A 451 9.97 -45.08 11.73
CA ALA A 451 10.65 -45.05 13.02
C ALA A 451 12.18 -45.01 12.88
N GLN A 452 12.81 -44.03 13.51
CA GLN A 452 14.27 -43.91 13.61
C GLN A 452 14.77 -44.60 14.89
N ALA A 453 15.82 -45.41 14.78
CA ALA A 453 16.41 -46.16 15.89
C ALA A 453 17.57 -45.42 16.59
N ASP A 454 17.95 -45.89 17.78
CA ASP A 454 19.07 -45.32 18.56
C ASP A 454 20.47 -45.51 17.93
N ASN A 455 20.59 -46.32 16.87
CA ASN A 455 21.77 -46.41 16.02
C ASN A 455 21.72 -45.50 14.76
N GLY A 456 20.59 -44.81 14.53
CA GLY A 456 20.37 -43.88 13.42
C GLY A 456 19.73 -44.48 12.15
N ASN A 457 19.50 -45.79 12.10
CA ASN A 457 18.76 -46.43 11.01
C ASN A 457 17.27 -46.05 11.06
N VAL A 458 16.61 -46.07 9.90
CA VAL A 458 15.18 -45.72 9.76
C VAL A 458 14.43 -46.93 9.20
N PHE A 459 13.45 -47.40 9.96
CA PHE A 459 12.64 -48.59 9.65
C PHE A 459 11.20 -48.18 9.32
N THR A 460 10.56 -48.93 8.41
CA THR A 460 9.18 -48.69 7.98
C THR A 460 8.34 -49.97 8.02
N ALA A 461 7.04 -49.83 8.28
CA ALA A 461 6.08 -50.92 8.16
C ALA A 461 4.70 -50.37 7.72
N ASP A 462 3.95 -51.14 6.94
CA ASP A 462 2.68 -50.68 6.36
C ASP A 462 1.59 -50.48 7.42
N ALA A 463 0.68 -49.53 7.17
CA ALA A 463 -0.45 -49.26 8.04
C ALA A 463 -1.42 -50.45 8.11
N GLY A 464 -1.83 -50.82 9.33
CA GLY A 464 -2.67 -51.99 9.57
C GLY A 464 -3.22 -52.03 10.99
N THR A 465 -4.21 -52.91 11.21
CA THR A 465 -4.83 -53.16 12.51
C THR A 465 -3.93 -53.99 13.43
N GLU A 466 -3.27 -55.02 12.89
CA GLU A 466 -2.12 -55.69 13.51
C GLU A 466 -0.95 -55.73 12.50
N THR A 467 0.14 -55.02 12.80
CA THR A 467 1.37 -54.94 11.98
C THR A 467 2.59 -55.38 12.81
N ASP A 468 3.60 -55.98 12.16
CA ASP A 468 4.93 -56.21 12.75
C ASP A 468 5.96 -55.22 12.14
N LEU A 469 6.68 -54.46 12.97
CA LEU A 469 7.79 -53.58 12.58
C LEU A 469 9.13 -54.31 12.81
N TYR A 470 9.88 -54.55 11.74
CA TYR A 470 11.16 -55.25 11.80
C TYR A 470 12.33 -54.27 11.96
N VAL A 471 13.16 -54.47 12.98
CA VAL A 471 14.31 -53.62 13.37
C VAL A 471 15.58 -54.44 13.62
N GLY A 472 16.73 -53.77 13.69
CA GLY A 472 18.01 -54.38 14.04
C GLY A 472 18.01 -55.05 15.42
N ALA A 473 18.80 -56.12 15.59
CA ALA A 473 18.84 -56.90 16.83
C ALA A 473 19.57 -56.20 18.00
N ASP A 474 20.26 -55.10 17.74
CA ASP A 474 20.91 -54.22 18.70
C ASP A 474 20.05 -53.01 19.09
N VAL A 475 18.98 -52.69 18.34
CA VAL A 475 18.10 -51.53 18.57
C VAL A 475 17.41 -51.62 19.93
N LYS A 476 17.47 -50.53 20.70
CA LYS A 476 16.90 -50.43 22.07
C LYS A 476 15.90 -49.29 22.20
N LYS A 477 15.89 -48.33 21.28
CA LYS A 477 14.87 -47.28 21.21
C LYS A 477 14.41 -47.01 19.79
N LEU A 478 13.19 -46.53 19.67
CA LEU A 478 12.61 -45.94 18.46
C LEU A 478 12.07 -44.54 18.76
N THR A 479 12.29 -43.60 17.86
CA THR A 479 11.55 -42.34 17.75
C THR A 479 10.71 -42.43 16.48
N PHE A 480 9.39 -42.40 16.61
CA PHE A 480 8.50 -42.46 15.46
C PHE A 480 8.44 -41.07 14.80
N THR A 481 8.88 -40.98 13.56
CA THR A 481 8.77 -39.76 12.74
C THR A 481 7.43 -39.70 12.01
N ASN A 482 6.79 -40.85 11.75
CA ASN A 482 5.41 -40.91 11.26
C ASN A 482 4.59 -42.02 11.92
N LEU A 483 3.40 -41.66 12.41
CA LEU A 483 2.25 -42.54 12.60
C LEU A 483 1.27 -42.36 11.43
N PRO A 484 0.74 -43.46 10.84
CA PRO A 484 -0.19 -43.39 9.71
C PRO A 484 -1.63 -43.04 10.15
N ILE A 485 -1.85 -41.80 10.57
CA ILE A 485 -3.15 -41.25 11.00
C ILE A 485 -3.53 -40.03 10.14
N GLY A 486 -4.81 -39.64 10.14
CA GLY A 486 -5.34 -38.59 9.26
C GLY A 486 -4.88 -37.16 9.62
N ASN A 487 -5.18 -36.20 8.73
CA ASN A 487 -4.72 -34.81 8.81
C ASN A 487 -4.95 -34.12 10.18
N TYR A 488 -6.04 -34.47 10.87
CA TYR A 488 -6.49 -33.92 12.15
C TYR A 488 -6.83 -35.01 13.18
N ASP A 489 -6.26 -36.21 12.99
CA ASP A 489 -6.31 -37.29 13.99
C ASP A 489 -5.22 -37.06 15.04
N ALA A 490 -5.42 -37.58 16.25
CA ALA A 490 -4.38 -37.72 17.27
C ALA A 490 -4.29 -39.18 17.73
N ALA A 491 -3.14 -39.58 18.29
CA ALA A 491 -2.95 -40.94 18.77
C ALA A 491 -2.24 -41.02 20.13
N VAL A 492 -2.66 -41.99 20.95
CA VAL A 492 -1.99 -42.39 22.18
C VAL A 492 -1.36 -43.76 21.96
N VAL A 493 -0.03 -43.82 22.06
CA VAL A 493 0.77 -45.05 21.92
C VAL A 493 1.10 -45.58 23.30
N THR A 494 0.54 -46.73 23.67
CA THR A 494 0.77 -47.44 24.93
C THR A 494 1.75 -48.59 24.71
N VAL A 495 2.87 -48.58 25.44
CA VAL A 495 3.97 -49.54 25.28
C VAL A 495 3.91 -50.61 26.36
N ASP A 496 3.84 -51.89 25.95
CA ASP A 496 3.69 -53.08 26.82
C ASP A 496 2.63 -52.89 27.93
N GLY A 497 1.52 -52.17 27.64
CA GLY A 497 0.45 -51.86 28.59
C GLY A 497 0.83 -50.93 29.76
N ASN A 498 1.98 -50.23 29.70
CA ASN A 498 2.57 -49.51 30.84
C ASN A 498 2.79 -48.01 30.64
N LYS A 499 3.54 -47.60 29.60
CA LYS A 499 3.91 -46.18 29.38
C LYS A 499 3.25 -45.65 28.11
N THR A 500 2.57 -44.52 28.24
CA THR A 500 1.93 -43.81 27.13
C THR A 500 2.83 -42.72 26.55
N TYR A 501 2.61 -42.45 25.26
CA TYR A 501 3.19 -41.36 24.47
C TYR A 501 2.08 -40.79 23.58
N LYS A 502 2.17 -39.51 23.18
CA LYS A 502 1.23 -38.89 22.24
C LYS A 502 1.86 -38.69 20.87
N SER A 503 1.06 -38.71 19.82
CA SER A 503 1.38 -38.04 18.55
C SER A 503 1.71 -36.56 18.80
N GLY A 504 2.65 -36.00 18.03
CA GLY A 504 2.77 -34.55 17.86
C GLY A 504 1.78 -34.05 16.80
N LEU A 505 1.87 -32.76 16.47
CA LEU A 505 1.20 -32.21 15.29
C LEU A 505 1.84 -32.75 14.01
N ARG A 506 1.03 -32.91 12.95
CA ARG A 506 1.51 -33.14 11.58
C ARG A 506 2.50 -32.04 11.18
N GLY A 507 3.66 -32.43 10.66
CA GLY A 507 4.70 -31.54 10.13
C GLY A 507 4.43 -31.06 8.71
N ALA A 508 5.28 -30.17 8.19
CA ALA A 508 5.16 -29.60 6.84
C ALA A 508 5.26 -30.66 5.71
N ASP A 509 5.98 -31.75 5.96
CA ASP A 509 6.14 -32.94 5.12
C ASP A 509 4.94 -33.90 5.14
N GLY A 510 3.92 -33.60 5.96
CA GLY A 510 2.76 -34.46 6.15
C GLY A 510 3.02 -35.66 7.06
N TRP A 511 4.14 -35.70 7.79
CA TRP A 511 4.43 -36.77 8.75
C TRP A 511 3.96 -36.38 10.15
N THR A 512 3.43 -37.36 10.90
CA THR A 512 2.90 -37.15 12.25
C THR A 512 3.79 -37.87 13.27
N PRO A 513 4.72 -37.18 13.95
CA PRO A 513 5.70 -37.80 14.84
C PRO A 513 5.07 -38.26 16.17
N VAL A 514 5.85 -38.97 17.00
CA VAL A 514 5.50 -39.29 18.39
C VAL A 514 6.45 -38.59 19.35
N SER A 515 5.89 -37.97 20.39
CA SER A 515 6.61 -37.17 21.38
C SER A 515 7.49 -38.03 22.29
N GLY A 516 8.74 -38.26 21.87
CA GLY A 516 9.85 -38.77 22.68
C GLY A 516 10.26 -40.22 22.39
N GLU A 517 11.42 -40.61 22.92
CA GLU A 517 12.02 -41.92 22.69
C GLU A 517 11.21 -43.07 23.33
N ILE A 518 10.81 -44.05 22.53
CA ILE A 518 10.20 -45.30 22.97
C ILE A 518 11.28 -46.37 23.15
N ALA A 519 11.45 -46.90 24.36
CA ALA A 519 12.30 -48.06 24.59
C ALA A 519 11.66 -49.36 24.07
N VAL A 520 12.41 -50.19 23.34
CA VAL A 520 11.94 -51.40 22.65
C VAL A 520 12.86 -52.60 22.88
N LYS A 521 12.34 -53.78 22.54
CA LYS A 521 12.98 -55.11 22.52
C LYS A 521 12.19 -55.98 21.54
N ASP A 522 12.68 -57.20 21.26
CA ASP A 522 11.88 -58.20 20.55
C ASP A 522 10.55 -58.48 21.26
N GLY A 523 9.45 -58.45 20.50
CA GLY A 523 8.10 -58.69 21.01
C GLY A 523 7.51 -57.55 21.84
N THR A 524 8.11 -56.35 21.88
CA THR A 524 7.43 -55.17 22.45
C THR A 524 6.18 -54.85 21.64
N VAL A 525 5.06 -54.61 22.34
CA VAL A 525 3.78 -54.28 21.73
C VAL A 525 3.49 -52.79 21.94
N LEU A 526 3.11 -52.13 20.85
CA LEU A 526 2.64 -50.75 20.80
C LEU A 526 1.13 -50.80 20.50
N GLU A 527 0.32 -50.57 21.52
CA GLU A 527 -1.14 -50.42 21.40
C GLU A 527 -1.42 -48.95 21.06
N ILE A 528 -2.06 -48.69 19.91
CA ILE A 528 -2.22 -47.36 19.35
C ILE A 528 -3.72 -47.04 19.28
N GLU A 529 -4.19 -46.25 20.23
CA GLU A 529 -5.53 -45.68 20.20
C GLU A 529 -5.49 -44.39 19.37
N VAL A 530 -6.21 -44.35 18.25
CA VAL A 530 -6.29 -43.17 17.38
C VAL A 530 -7.66 -42.52 17.55
N THR A 531 -7.66 -41.27 18.00
CA THR A 531 -8.85 -40.40 18.06
C THR A 531 -8.99 -39.65 16.75
N LYS A 532 -10.13 -39.80 16.09
CA LYS A 532 -10.50 -39.08 14.87
C LYS A 532 -10.95 -37.66 15.16
N GLN A 533 -10.78 -36.76 14.19
CA GLN A 533 -11.26 -35.37 14.26
C GLN A 533 -12.74 -35.25 14.70
N ASN A 534 -13.61 -36.15 14.23
CA ASN A 534 -15.02 -36.18 14.60
C ASN A 534 -15.25 -36.60 16.08
N GLY A 535 -14.33 -37.36 16.69
CA GLY A 535 -14.37 -37.85 18.06
C GLY A 535 -14.56 -39.38 18.20
N THR A 536 -14.63 -40.14 17.11
CA THR A 536 -14.58 -41.62 17.19
C THR A 536 -13.16 -42.11 17.46
N THR A 537 -13.00 -43.32 18.02
CA THR A 537 -11.70 -43.95 18.22
C THR A 537 -11.57 -45.26 17.44
N GLU A 538 -10.37 -45.53 16.94
CA GLU A 538 -9.95 -46.85 16.44
C GLU A 538 -8.75 -47.34 17.26
N ASN A 539 -8.59 -48.66 17.37
CA ASN A 539 -7.46 -49.28 18.06
C ASN A 539 -6.65 -50.13 17.08
N ARG A 540 -5.33 -49.90 17.05
CA ARG A 540 -4.36 -50.61 16.23
C ARG A 540 -3.22 -51.15 17.08
N LYS A 541 -2.44 -52.07 16.52
CA LYS A 541 -1.35 -52.73 17.25
C LYS A 541 -0.13 -52.92 16.34
N LEU A 542 1.02 -52.41 16.80
CA LEU A 542 2.31 -52.56 16.13
C LEU A 542 3.26 -53.36 17.04
N THR A 543 3.72 -54.53 16.59
CA THR A 543 4.67 -55.36 17.35
C THR A 543 6.08 -55.17 16.82
N VAL A 544 7.03 -54.84 17.69
CA VAL A 544 8.44 -54.72 17.30
C VAL A 544 9.08 -56.11 17.22
N ARG A 545 9.73 -56.41 16.09
CA ARG A 545 10.46 -57.66 15.81
C ARG A 545 11.92 -57.36 15.56
N THR A 546 12.81 -58.12 16.16
CA THR A 546 14.24 -58.05 15.87
C THR A 546 14.62 -59.02 14.75
N SER A 547 15.45 -58.57 13.81
CA SER A 547 16.03 -59.43 12.77
C SER A 547 17.46 -59.00 12.44
N ALA A 548 18.31 -59.99 12.16
CA ALA A 548 19.72 -59.77 11.85
C ALA A 548 19.95 -59.11 10.48
N ASP A 549 18.98 -59.22 9.56
CA ASP A 549 19.08 -58.66 8.19
C ASP A 549 18.24 -57.37 8.01
N ALA A 550 17.52 -56.92 9.06
CA ALA A 550 16.65 -55.74 8.99
C ALA A 550 17.43 -54.43 8.76
N GLU A 551 18.60 -54.29 9.38
CA GLU A 551 19.51 -53.14 9.21
C GLU A 551 19.87 -52.94 7.73
N THR A 552 20.42 -54.00 7.12
CA THR A 552 20.76 -54.04 5.70
C THR A 552 19.53 -53.75 4.84
N LYS A 553 18.39 -54.41 5.09
CA LYS A 553 17.18 -54.22 4.29
C LYS A 553 16.69 -52.77 4.34
N ALA A 554 16.67 -52.15 5.51
CA ALA A 554 16.25 -50.75 5.67
C ALA A 554 17.13 -49.78 4.85
N ILE A 555 18.43 -50.07 4.70
CA ILE A 555 19.33 -49.29 3.84
C ILE A 555 19.11 -49.59 2.36
N ILE A 556 18.88 -50.86 1.96
CA ILE A 556 18.48 -51.22 0.58
C ILE A 556 17.19 -50.49 0.19
N ASP A 557 16.13 -50.62 1.00
CA ASP A 557 14.81 -50.03 0.75
C ASP A 557 14.88 -48.48 0.68
N ARG A 558 15.83 -47.84 1.37
CA ARG A 558 16.12 -46.39 1.26
C ARG A 558 16.86 -46.02 -0.02
N ILE A 559 17.86 -46.80 -0.44
CA ILE A 559 18.63 -46.55 -1.68
C ILE A 559 17.75 -46.78 -2.92
N ASP A 560 16.84 -47.76 -2.89
CA ASP A 560 15.90 -47.99 -3.98
C ASP A 560 14.91 -46.82 -4.14
N LYS A 561 14.49 -46.19 -3.03
CA LYS A 561 13.61 -45.00 -3.03
C LYS A 561 14.28 -43.69 -3.47
N LEU A 562 15.61 -43.61 -3.56
CA LEU A 562 16.31 -42.46 -4.15
C LEU A 562 16.02 -42.36 -5.67
N PRO A 563 16.12 -41.18 -6.31
CA PRO A 563 16.04 -41.06 -7.76
C PRO A 563 17.23 -41.76 -8.47
N ASP A 564 17.14 -41.84 -9.79
CA ASP A 564 18.24 -42.27 -10.65
C ASP A 564 19.21 -41.09 -10.93
N ALA A 565 20.48 -41.38 -11.24
CA ALA A 565 21.52 -40.34 -11.35
C ALA A 565 21.38 -39.38 -12.55
N ASP A 566 20.50 -39.68 -13.51
CA ASP A 566 20.07 -38.77 -14.58
C ASP A 566 18.93 -37.83 -14.14
N LYS A 567 18.27 -38.12 -13.02
CA LYS A 567 17.10 -37.40 -12.47
C LYS A 567 17.40 -36.63 -11.19
N LEU A 568 18.51 -36.94 -10.51
CA LEU A 568 18.96 -36.29 -9.27
C LEU A 568 18.99 -34.76 -9.42
N THR A 569 18.34 -34.04 -8.50
CA THR A 569 18.33 -32.57 -8.43
C THR A 569 19.02 -32.07 -7.15
N PRO A 570 19.29 -30.76 -6.99
CA PRO A 570 19.87 -30.22 -5.76
C PRO A 570 19.02 -30.49 -4.51
N GLU A 571 17.69 -30.56 -4.65
CA GLU A 571 16.74 -30.82 -3.57
C GLU A 571 16.89 -32.24 -2.95
N ASP A 572 17.49 -33.19 -3.67
CA ASP A 572 17.79 -34.54 -3.17
C ASP A 572 19.01 -34.59 -2.23
N ALA A 573 19.80 -33.52 -2.14
CA ALA A 573 21.14 -33.49 -1.52
C ALA A 573 21.17 -34.07 -0.10
N ASP A 574 20.29 -33.59 0.78
CA ASP A 574 20.21 -34.02 2.17
C ASP A 574 19.76 -35.47 2.30
N THR A 575 18.87 -35.93 1.42
CA THR A 575 18.38 -37.31 1.41
C THR A 575 19.49 -38.27 0.98
N VAL A 576 20.21 -37.97 -0.11
CA VAL A 576 21.36 -38.76 -0.57
C VAL A 576 22.46 -38.79 0.50
N THR A 577 22.75 -37.65 1.12
CA THR A 577 23.76 -37.54 2.19
C THR A 577 23.36 -38.34 3.43
N SER A 578 22.11 -38.23 3.88
CA SER A 578 21.54 -38.99 5.01
C SER A 578 21.55 -40.50 4.77
N VAL A 579 21.30 -40.95 3.53
CA VAL A 579 21.40 -42.37 3.17
C VAL A 579 22.88 -42.81 3.14
N LYS A 580 23.80 -41.97 2.66
CA LYS A 580 25.24 -42.25 2.67
C LYS A 580 25.83 -42.35 4.07
N GLU A 581 25.46 -41.44 4.98
CA GLU A 581 25.86 -41.54 6.38
C GLU A 581 25.34 -42.81 7.06
N ALA A 582 24.10 -43.21 6.79
CA ALA A 582 23.52 -44.41 7.37
C ALA A 582 24.20 -45.68 6.81
N TYR A 583 24.44 -45.73 5.50
CA TYR A 583 25.26 -46.77 4.87
C TYR A 583 26.66 -46.84 5.49
N ASP A 584 27.32 -45.71 5.73
CA ASP A 584 28.68 -45.67 6.27
C ASP A 584 28.78 -46.17 7.72
N LYS A 585 27.67 -46.12 8.50
CA LYS A 585 27.58 -46.63 9.89
C LYS A 585 27.49 -48.18 9.96
N LEU A 586 27.02 -48.84 8.91
CA LEU A 586 26.98 -50.31 8.81
C LEU A 586 28.37 -50.95 8.94
N THR A 587 28.47 -52.18 9.47
CA THR A 587 29.75 -52.92 9.44
C THR A 587 30.07 -53.42 8.04
N ASP A 588 31.33 -53.80 7.79
CA ASP A 588 31.77 -54.39 6.51
C ASP A 588 30.92 -55.62 6.11
N LYS A 589 30.34 -56.33 7.08
CA LYS A 589 29.44 -57.46 6.84
C LYS A 589 28.08 -57.00 6.32
N GLU A 590 27.40 -56.07 7.00
CA GLU A 590 26.11 -55.54 6.52
C GLU A 590 26.30 -54.81 5.17
N LYS A 591 27.35 -54.01 5.01
CA LYS A 591 27.70 -53.35 3.73
C LYS A 591 27.81 -54.33 2.57
N SER A 592 28.35 -55.54 2.80
CA SER A 592 28.43 -56.60 1.79
C SER A 592 27.09 -57.25 1.41
N GLN A 593 26.04 -57.03 2.22
CA GLN A 593 24.68 -57.47 1.94
C GLN A 593 23.83 -56.39 1.23
N VAL A 594 24.22 -55.11 1.26
CA VAL A 594 23.51 -54.00 0.58
C VAL A 594 23.72 -54.08 -0.93
N THR A 595 22.82 -54.78 -1.61
CA THR A 595 22.93 -55.15 -3.04
C THR A 595 22.96 -53.97 -4.01
N ASN A 596 22.39 -52.82 -3.63
CA ASN A 596 22.23 -51.63 -4.47
C ASN A 596 23.20 -50.48 -4.15
N ALA A 597 24.22 -50.71 -3.30
CA ALA A 597 25.15 -49.67 -2.83
C ALA A 597 25.83 -48.86 -3.97
N GLY A 598 26.05 -49.45 -5.14
CA GLY A 598 26.61 -48.75 -6.31
C GLY A 598 25.76 -47.57 -6.82
N LYS A 599 24.42 -47.64 -6.68
CA LYS A 599 23.51 -46.52 -7.00
C LYS A 599 23.81 -45.32 -6.11
N LEU A 600 24.04 -45.56 -4.83
CA LEU A 600 24.35 -44.52 -3.84
C LEU A 600 25.72 -43.86 -4.10
N GLU A 601 26.74 -44.63 -4.51
CA GLU A 601 28.03 -44.08 -4.92
C GLU A 601 27.92 -43.20 -6.18
N GLU A 602 27.09 -43.60 -7.15
CA GLU A 602 26.84 -42.81 -8.36
C GLU A 602 26.10 -41.50 -8.06
N LEU A 603 25.06 -41.54 -7.22
CA LEU A 603 24.30 -40.36 -6.79
C LEU A 603 25.17 -39.37 -6.02
N VAL A 604 25.98 -39.83 -5.05
CA VAL A 604 26.92 -38.97 -4.30
C VAL A 604 27.95 -38.32 -5.22
N LYS A 605 28.45 -39.04 -6.24
CA LYS A 605 29.34 -38.47 -7.26
C LYS A 605 28.63 -37.41 -8.10
N LYS A 606 27.38 -37.68 -8.51
CA LYS A 606 26.59 -36.76 -9.35
C LYS A 606 26.23 -35.47 -8.61
N LEU A 607 25.91 -35.55 -7.32
CA LEU A 607 25.64 -34.38 -6.48
C LEU A 607 26.83 -33.41 -6.50
N ALA A 608 28.04 -33.95 -6.27
CA ALA A 608 29.28 -33.19 -6.33
C ALA A 608 29.67 -32.69 -7.74
N GLU A 609 28.96 -33.08 -8.80
CA GLU A 609 29.06 -32.46 -10.13
C GLU A 609 28.08 -31.28 -10.26
N LEU A 610 26.84 -31.43 -9.76
CA LEU A 610 25.81 -30.39 -9.77
C LEU A 610 26.21 -29.14 -8.97
N GLU A 611 26.73 -29.31 -7.75
CA GLU A 611 27.26 -28.21 -6.91
C GLU A 611 28.28 -27.33 -7.66
N LYS A 612 29.16 -27.97 -8.44
CA LYS A 612 30.22 -27.28 -9.20
C LYS A 612 29.68 -26.56 -10.43
N GLU A 613 28.61 -27.06 -11.03
CA GLU A 613 27.91 -26.33 -12.08
C GLU A 613 27.14 -25.12 -11.53
N GLU A 614 26.56 -25.22 -10.34
CA GLU A 614 25.82 -24.14 -9.69
C GLU A 614 26.71 -22.96 -9.29
N GLU A 615 27.78 -23.20 -8.53
CA GLU A 615 28.72 -22.14 -8.15
C GLU A 615 29.38 -21.49 -9.39
N LYS A 616 29.60 -22.25 -10.47
CA LYS A 616 30.02 -21.68 -11.77
C LYS A 616 28.95 -20.76 -12.39
N LYS A 617 27.67 -21.12 -12.34
CA LYS A 617 26.56 -20.26 -12.79
C LYS A 617 26.46 -19.00 -11.93
N LEU A 618 26.69 -19.09 -10.62
CA LEU A 618 26.74 -17.93 -9.72
C LEU A 618 27.92 -17.00 -10.04
N GLU A 619 29.13 -17.52 -10.22
CA GLU A 619 30.30 -16.70 -10.55
C GLU A 619 30.18 -16.01 -11.92
N GLU A 620 29.57 -16.67 -12.91
CA GLU A 620 29.23 -16.04 -14.19
C GLU A 620 28.23 -14.88 -14.02
N LYS A 621 27.22 -15.02 -13.14
CA LYS A 621 26.28 -13.94 -12.78
C LYS A 621 26.97 -12.80 -12.01
N ARG A 622 27.77 -13.10 -10.97
CA ARG A 622 28.54 -12.09 -10.20
C ARG A 622 29.43 -11.26 -11.13
N SER A 623 30.14 -11.94 -12.04
CA SER A 623 30.96 -11.29 -13.06
C SER A 623 30.15 -10.48 -14.08
N ALA A 624 28.89 -10.84 -14.35
CA ALA A 624 28.00 -10.04 -15.19
C ALA A 624 27.51 -8.79 -14.46
N LEU A 625 27.13 -8.91 -13.18
CA LEU A 625 26.70 -7.78 -12.34
C LEU A 625 27.81 -6.75 -12.12
N GLU A 626 29.05 -7.17 -11.89
CA GLU A 626 30.20 -6.25 -11.87
C GLU A 626 30.29 -5.38 -13.13
N LYS A 627 30.08 -6.00 -14.31
CA LYS A 627 30.12 -5.30 -15.60
C LYS A 627 28.91 -4.38 -15.78
N LYS A 628 27.72 -4.79 -15.33
CA LYS A 628 26.50 -3.96 -15.30
C LYS A 628 26.71 -2.69 -14.46
N VAL A 629 27.18 -2.85 -13.21
CA VAL A 629 27.44 -1.72 -12.28
C VAL A 629 28.54 -0.80 -12.82
N ALA A 630 29.61 -1.35 -13.40
CA ALA A 630 30.69 -0.57 -14.02
C ALA A 630 30.28 0.15 -15.32
N ALA A 631 29.18 -0.25 -15.96
CA ALA A 631 28.63 0.38 -17.16
C ALA A 631 27.65 1.52 -16.87
N ILE A 632 27.28 1.77 -15.61
CA ILE A 632 26.41 2.89 -15.21
C ILE A 632 27.07 4.21 -15.60
N ALA A 633 26.36 5.04 -16.37
CA ALA A 633 26.86 6.32 -16.85
C ALA A 633 27.00 7.34 -15.71
N THR A 634 28.22 7.78 -15.43
CA THR A 634 28.50 8.81 -14.41
C THR A 634 28.66 10.20 -15.04
N PRO A 635 28.13 11.28 -14.42
CA PRO A 635 27.32 11.29 -13.21
C PRO A 635 25.89 10.77 -13.45
N VAL A 636 25.40 9.95 -12.53
CA VAL A 636 24.09 9.29 -12.60
C VAL A 636 22.92 10.28 -12.72
N LYS A 637 21.87 9.87 -13.43
CA LYS A 637 20.64 10.64 -13.69
C LYS A 637 19.51 10.19 -12.77
N ILE A 638 18.52 11.05 -12.59
CA ILE A 638 17.36 10.75 -11.73
C ILE A 638 16.58 9.52 -12.25
N GLY A 639 16.51 9.33 -13.57
CA GLY A 639 15.85 8.17 -14.19
C GLY A 639 16.62 6.84 -14.05
N ASP A 640 17.89 6.86 -13.63
CA ASP A 640 18.68 5.64 -13.47
C ASP A 640 18.37 4.91 -12.13
N LYS A 641 17.52 5.49 -11.26
CA LYS A 641 17.18 4.96 -9.92
C LYS A 641 16.67 3.52 -9.97
N GLU A 642 15.77 3.21 -10.90
CA GLU A 642 15.14 1.89 -10.98
C GLU A 642 16.14 0.81 -11.36
N LEU A 643 17.06 1.11 -12.28
CA LEU A 643 18.15 0.22 -12.69
C LEU A 643 19.13 -0.04 -11.54
N ILE A 644 19.41 0.98 -10.72
CA ILE A 644 20.28 0.87 -9.54
C ILE A 644 19.63 0.00 -8.46
N ASN A 645 18.32 0.16 -8.23
CA ASN A 645 17.53 -0.71 -7.34
C ASN A 645 17.52 -2.16 -7.85
N GLN A 646 17.28 -2.38 -9.15
CA GLN A 646 17.33 -3.71 -9.77
C GLN A 646 18.70 -4.37 -9.57
N TYR A 647 19.79 -3.63 -9.67
CA TYR A 647 21.14 -4.16 -9.45
C TYR A 647 21.48 -4.40 -7.98
N LEU A 648 20.82 -3.75 -7.02
CA LEU A 648 20.90 -4.11 -5.60
C LEU A 648 20.16 -5.43 -5.31
N LEU A 649 18.96 -5.61 -5.87
CA LEU A 649 18.24 -6.89 -5.77
C LEU A 649 19.02 -8.04 -6.43
N GLU A 650 19.60 -7.81 -7.60
CA GLU A 650 20.49 -8.80 -8.25
C GLU A 650 21.75 -9.07 -7.40
N LEU A 651 22.27 -8.10 -6.66
CA LEU A 651 23.44 -8.27 -5.80
C LEU A 651 23.17 -9.20 -4.61
N ASP A 652 22.01 -9.05 -3.97
CA ASP A 652 21.69 -9.79 -2.75
C ASP A 652 21.40 -11.27 -3.04
N THR A 653 20.82 -11.59 -4.20
CA THR A 653 20.52 -12.98 -4.65
C THR A 653 21.74 -13.82 -5.04
N LEU A 654 22.96 -13.28 -5.03
CA LEU A 654 24.18 -13.95 -5.54
C LEU A 654 25.10 -14.55 -4.46
N GLY A 655 24.60 -14.70 -3.24
CA GLY A 655 25.34 -15.20 -2.08
C GLY A 655 26.34 -14.16 -1.54
N GLU A 656 27.43 -14.63 -0.93
CA GLU A 656 28.51 -13.78 -0.40
C GLU A 656 29.81 -13.95 -1.21
N TRP A 657 30.48 -12.84 -1.51
CA TRP A 657 31.80 -12.83 -2.16
C TRP A 657 32.55 -11.50 -1.93
N ASP A 658 33.87 -11.52 -2.08
CA ASP A 658 34.84 -10.44 -1.78
C ASP A 658 34.46 -9.01 -2.22
N LYS A 659 33.57 -8.85 -3.21
CA LYS A 659 33.21 -7.55 -3.80
C LYS A 659 31.80 -7.08 -3.43
N LYS A 660 30.94 -7.91 -2.81
CA LYS A 660 29.52 -7.59 -2.56
C LYS A 660 29.36 -6.25 -1.82
N GLU A 661 30.06 -6.08 -0.70
CA GLU A 661 30.08 -4.82 0.07
C GLU A 661 30.47 -3.61 -0.80
N SER A 662 31.49 -3.78 -1.66
CA SER A 662 32.00 -2.68 -2.51
C SER A 662 31.00 -2.25 -3.60
N LEU A 663 30.25 -3.21 -4.16
CA LEU A 663 29.20 -2.95 -5.16
C LEU A 663 27.98 -2.30 -4.49
N SER A 664 27.50 -2.87 -3.37
CA SER A 664 26.40 -2.32 -2.57
C SER A 664 26.66 -0.86 -2.18
N LYS A 665 27.87 -0.57 -1.68
CA LYS A 665 28.31 0.78 -1.31
C LYS A 665 28.37 1.74 -2.48
N THR A 666 28.71 1.26 -3.68
CA THR A 666 28.76 2.06 -4.90
C THR A 666 27.34 2.41 -5.38
N LEU A 667 26.44 1.42 -5.43
CA LEU A 667 25.05 1.58 -5.84
C LEU A 667 24.27 2.49 -4.87
N ASN A 668 24.42 2.30 -3.56
CA ASN A 668 23.85 3.18 -2.54
C ASN A 668 24.42 4.62 -2.61
N GLY A 669 25.69 4.79 -3.00
CA GLY A 669 26.26 6.10 -3.31
C GLY A 669 25.53 6.80 -4.46
N TYR A 670 25.25 6.08 -5.55
CA TYR A 670 24.49 6.60 -6.69
C TYR A 670 23.04 6.98 -6.32
N LEU A 671 22.36 6.21 -5.45
CA LEU A 671 21.04 6.59 -4.94
C LEU A 671 21.07 7.91 -4.15
N GLY A 672 22.11 8.12 -3.34
CA GLY A 672 22.34 9.39 -2.62
C GLY A 672 22.52 10.58 -3.56
N ASP A 673 23.35 10.43 -4.60
CA ASP A 673 23.53 11.46 -5.63
C ASP A 673 22.22 11.76 -6.38
N ILE A 674 21.45 10.73 -6.74
CA ILE A 674 20.14 10.87 -7.39
C ILE A 674 19.16 11.66 -6.52
N ALA A 675 19.04 11.31 -5.24
CA ALA A 675 18.18 12.01 -4.29
C ALA A 675 18.58 13.49 -4.15
N ALA A 676 19.88 13.78 -4.10
CA ALA A 676 20.40 15.14 -4.06
C ALA A 676 20.09 15.93 -5.34
N ARG A 677 20.18 15.32 -6.53
CA ARG A 677 19.80 15.97 -7.80
C ARG A 677 18.30 16.18 -7.92
N LYS A 678 17.45 15.20 -7.59
CA LYS A 678 15.99 15.36 -7.59
C LYS A 678 15.54 16.50 -6.67
N LYS A 679 16.12 16.62 -5.47
CA LYS A 679 15.84 17.73 -4.55
C LYS A 679 16.15 19.12 -5.14
N LEU A 680 17.13 19.25 -6.03
CA LEU A 680 17.42 20.53 -6.72
C LEU A 680 16.34 20.89 -7.76
N VAL A 681 15.79 19.89 -8.44
CA VAL A 681 14.67 20.04 -9.39
C VAL A 681 13.41 20.44 -8.62
N ASP A 682 13.00 19.63 -7.64
CA ASP A 682 11.75 19.80 -6.90
C ASP A 682 11.69 21.17 -6.18
N VAL A 683 12.81 21.61 -5.60
CA VAL A 683 12.91 22.92 -4.93
C VAL A 683 12.96 24.08 -5.94
N LEU A 684 13.48 23.88 -7.16
CA LEU A 684 13.36 24.89 -8.21
C LEU A 684 11.92 24.99 -8.74
N ASP A 685 11.25 23.88 -8.98
CA ASP A 685 9.88 23.88 -9.51
C ASP A 685 8.91 24.53 -8.53
N LYS A 686 8.99 24.16 -7.25
CA LYS A 686 8.24 24.81 -6.16
C LYS A 686 8.54 26.30 -6.03
N ASP A 687 9.79 26.72 -6.27
CA ASP A 687 10.16 28.14 -6.28
C ASP A 687 9.66 28.90 -7.52
N ILE A 688 9.53 28.25 -8.68
CA ILE A 688 8.89 28.85 -9.86
C ILE A 688 7.40 29.05 -9.57
N TRP A 689 6.69 27.97 -9.18
CA TRP A 689 5.26 28.00 -8.88
C TRP A 689 4.89 29.06 -7.82
N ASN A 690 5.68 29.19 -6.76
CA ASN A 690 5.43 30.16 -5.69
C ASN A 690 5.83 31.60 -6.03
N GLN A 691 6.60 31.87 -7.10
CA GLN A 691 7.22 33.17 -7.37
C GLN A 691 7.02 33.71 -8.81
N VAL A 692 6.30 32.99 -9.67
CA VAL A 692 6.01 33.36 -11.06
C VAL A 692 4.52 33.21 -11.33
N ASP A 693 3.79 34.33 -11.40
CA ASP A 693 2.40 34.35 -11.89
C ASP A 693 2.42 34.65 -13.41
N PRO A 694 2.25 33.64 -14.29
CA PRO A 694 2.34 33.83 -15.74
C PRO A 694 1.25 34.76 -16.30
N LEU A 695 0.20 35.07 -15.53
CA LEU A 695 -0.83 36.05 -15.89
C LEU A 695 -0.44 37.49 -15.52
N ARG A 696 0.46 37.71 -14.55
CA ARG A 696 0.72 39.03 -13.95
C ARG A 696 2.16 39.57 -14.08
N ILE A 697 3.00 38.91 -14.86
CA ILE A 697 4.41 39.30 -15.10
C ILE A 697 4.56 40.80 -15.44
N CYS A 698 5.35 41.51 -14.65
CA CYS A 698 5.64 42.93 -14.78
C CYS A 698 7.13 43.25 -14.52
N GLN A 699 7.54 44.50 -14.79
CA GLN A 699 8.96 44.87 -14.71
C GLN A 699 9.58 44.76 -13.31
N ASP A 700 8.79 44.72 -12.23
CA ASP A 700 9.30 44.54 -10.87
C ASP A 700 9.75 43.08 -10.61
N ASP A 701 9.19 42.09 -11.33
CA ASP A 701 9.52 40.66 -11.20
C ASP A 701 10.91 40.30 -11.77
N THR A 702 11.50 41.22 -12.53
CA THR A 702 12.80 41.11 -13.21
C THR A 702 13.91 40.55 -12.32
N ALA A 703 13.95 40.96 -11.05
CA ALA A 703 14.99 40.54 -10.09
C ALA A 703 14.76 39.13 -9.51
N THR A 704 13.53 38.61 -9.61
CA THR A 704 13.15 37.26 -9.19
C THR A 704 13.35 36.28 -10.34
N LEU A 705 12.81 36.59 -11.51
CA LEU A 705 12.94 35.77 -12.72
C LEU A 705 14.41 35.56 -13.12
N LYS A 706 15.26 36.60 -13.04
CA LYS A 706 16.71 36.46 -13.32
C LYS A 706 17.44 35.53 -12.32
N LYS A 707 16.94 35.32 -11.08
CA LYS A 707 17.46 34.31 -10.14
C LYS A 707 16.98 32.90 -10.48
N LEU A 708 15.70 32.74 -10.80
CA LEU A 708 15.10 31.45 -11.16
C LEU A 708 15.72 30.91 -12.45
N MET A 709 15.86 31.76 -13.48
CA MET A 709 16.57 31.43 -14.73
C MET A 709 18.04 31.04 -14.50
N SER A 710 18.72 31.66 -13.52
CA SER A 710 20.10 31.27 -13.15
C SER A 710 20.18 29.87 -12.54
N ARG A 711 19.13 29.41 -11.83
CA ARG A 711 19.03 28.04 -11.29
C ARG A 711 18.61 27.04 -12.37
N TYR A 712 17.65 27.41 -13.22
CA TYR A 712 17.23 26.63 -14.39
C TYR A 712 18.41 26.32 -15.31
N ALA A 713 19.27 27.31 -15.58
CA ALA A 713 20.48 27.15 -16.38
C ALA A 713 21.55 26.23 -15.74
N ALA A 714 21.44 25.91 -14.44
CA ALA A 714 22.35 25.02 -13.71
C ALA A 714 21.82 23.56 -13.58
N LEU A 715 20.60 23.29 -14.06
CA LEU A 715 20.11 21.92 -14.25
C LEU A 715 20.65 21.32 -15.56
N ARG A 716 20.69 19.98 -15.61
CA ARG A 716 21.01 19.20 -16.81
C ARG A 716 19.80 19.13 -17.75
N GLU A 717 20.01 18.73 -19.01
CA GLU A 717 18.94 18.65 -20.02
C GLU A 717 17.93 17.52 -19.79
N ASP A 718 18.28 16.49 -19.01
CA ASP A 718 17.35 15.48 -18.50
C ASP A 718 16.53 16.02 -17.32
N GLU A 719 17.16 16.77 -16.41
CA GLU A 719 16.53 17.36 -15.22
C GLU A 719 15.55 18.50 -15.56
N LYS A 720 15.86 19.34 -16.55
CA LYS A 720 14.98 20.44 -17.00
C LYS A 720 13.61 19.96 -17.48
N LYS A 721 13.52 18.72 -17.98
CA LYS A 721 12.27 18.08 -18.45
C LYS A 721 11.39 17.58 -17.31
N LEU A 722 11.91 17.55 -16.08
CA LEU A 722 11.18 17.18 -14.87
C LEU A 722 10.57 18.40 -14.15
N LEU A 723 10.84 19.62 -14.62
CA LEU A 723 10.21 20.84 -14.13
C LEU A 723 8.82 21.01 -14.76
N GLN A 724 7.77 20.73 -14.00
CA GLN A 724 6.38 20.95 -14.42
C GLN A 724 6.11 22.43 -14.74
N ASN A 725 6.75 23.34 -14.01
CA ASN A 725 6.60 24.79 -14.17
C ASN A 725 7.68 25.43 -15.05
N GLY A 726 8.52 24.62 -15.70
CA GLY A 726 9.65 25.08 -16.52
C GLY A 726 9.24 26.00 -17.68
N GLU A 727 8.12 25.72 -18.34
CA GLU A 727 7.62 26.55 -19.46
C GLU A 727 7.13 27.92 -19.00
N SER A 728 6.39 27.98 -17.87
CA SER A 728 5.93 29.24 -17.26
C SER A 728 7.09 30.18 -16.89
N LEU A 729 8.22 29.63 -16.45
CA LEU A 729 9.44 30.41 -16.21
C LEU A 729 10.03 31.00 -17.51
N LEU A 730 10.02 30.24 -18.60
CA LEU A 730 10.54 30.68 -19.90
C LEU A 730 9.64 31.75 -20.52
N GLU A 731 8.32 31.55 -20.55
CA GLU A 731 7.38 32.58 -21.03
C GLU A 731 7.49 33.88 -20.23
N ALA A 732 7.64 33.78 -18.90
CA ALA A 732 7.84 34.94 -18.05
C ALA A 732 9.17 35.67 -18.34
N ALA A 733 10.24 34.94 -18.63
CA ALA A 733 11.52 35.53 -19.03
C ALA A 733 11.42 36.28 -20.37
N ASP A 734 10.76 35.71 -21.38
CA ASP A 734 10.52 36.34 -22.67
C ASP A 734 9.67 37.61 -22.55
N VAL A 735 8.66 37.61 -21.67
CA VAL A 735 7.85 38.81 -21.38
C VAL A 735 8.71 39.92 -20.74
N ILE A 736 9.59 39.60 -19.78
CA ILE A 736 10.53 40.58 -19.21
C ILE A 736 11.50 41.11 -20.26
N GLU A 737 12.05 40.26 -21.14
CA GLU A 737 12.96 40.73 -22.19
C GLU A 737 12.25 41.66 -23.19
N ALA A 738 11.00 41.35 -23.58
CA ALA A 738 10.21 42.26 -24.41
C ALA A 738 10.00 43.63 -23.72
N LEU A 739 9.69 43.63 -22.43
CA LEU A 739 9.47 44.84 -21.63
C LEU A 739 10.76 45.65 -21.43
N ASP A 740 11.90 45.01 -21.13
CA ASP A 740 13.23 45.66 -21.08
C ASP A 740 13.59 46.29 -22.44
N ASN A 741 13.15 45.69 -23.56
CA ASN A 741 13.28 46.24 -24.93
C ASN A 741 12.21 47.30 -25.31
N GLY A 742 11.32 47.70 -24.39
CA GLY A 742 10.31 48.74 -24.61
C GLY A 742 9.11 48.31 -25.46
N ILE A 743 8.84 47.00 -25.52
CA ILE A 743 7.68 46.39 -26.17
C ILE A 743 6.79 45.80 -25.09
N VAL A 744 5.50 46.12 -25.07
CA VAL A 744 4.52 45.32 -24.32
C VAL A 744 4.06 44.20 -25.27
N PRO A 745 4.39 42.92 -25.00
CA PRO A 745 4.16 41.84 -25.94
C PRO A 745 2.69 41.43 -25.98
N LYS A 746 2.30 40.74 -27.05
CA LYS A 746 0.96 40.17 -27.27
C LYS A 746 0.43 39.42 -26.04
N LYS A 747 1.25 38.56 -25.40
CA LYS A 747 0.90 37.77 -24.20
C LYS A 747 0.37 38.64 -23.05
N VAL A 748 1.00 39.80 -22.76
CA VAL A 748 0.51 40.72 -21.70
C VAL A 748 -0.89 41.26 -22.03
N PHE A 749 -1.22 41.48 -23.31
CA PHE A 749 -2.57 41.89 -23.70
C PHE A 749 -3.58 40.73 -23.68
N GLU A 750 -3.15 39.49 -23.86
CA GLU A 750 -4.00 38.30 -23.69
C GLU A 750 -4.32 38.09 -22.21
N ASN A 751 -3.30 38.17 -21.35
CA ASN A 751 -3.46 38.17 -19.90
C ASN A 751 -4.41 39.28 -19.42
N LEU A 752 -4.25 40.52 -19.90
CA LEU A 752 -5.16 41.64 -19.61
C LEU A 752 -6.60 41.40 -20.07
N MET A 753 -6.79 40.71 -21.19
CA MET A 753 -8.13 40.33 -21.66
C MET A 753 -8.71 39.18 -20.85
N ALA A 754 -7.90 38.33 -20.21
CA ALA A 754 -8.36 37.32 -19.25
C ALA A 754 -8.71 37.97 -17.89
N THR A 755 -7.72 38.53 -17.19
CA THR A 755 -7.87 39.02 -15.80
C THR A 755 -8.70 40.29 -15.66
N LYS A 756 -8.84 41.09 -16.74
CA LYS A 756 -9.43 42.44 -16.73
C LYS A 756 -8.74 43.44 -15.77
N GLU A 757 -7.54 43.13 -15.31
CA GLU A 757 -6.75 43.97 -14.39
C GLU A 757 -6.07 45.15 -15.13
N ALA A 758 -5.26 45.94 -14.43
CA ALA A 758 -4.55 47.07 -15.03
C ALA A 758 -3.03 46.83 -15.04
N PHE A 759 -2.42 46.82 -16.23
CA PHE A 759 -0.98 46.66 -16.40
C PHE A 759 -0.31 48.02 -16.57
N THR A 760 0.84 48.24 -15.93
CA THR A 760 1.63 49.47 -16.07
C THR A 760 3.04 49.17 -16.57
N TYR A 761 3.34 49.62 -17.78
CA TYR A 761 4.71 49.73 -18.27
C TYR A 761 5.36 51.01 -17.75
N THR A 762 6.62 50.93 -17.32
CA THR A 762 7.47 52.06 -16.96
C THR A 762 8.63 52.18 -17.95
N GLY A 763 8.72 53.32 -18.63
CA GLY A 763 9.80 53.64 -19.57
C GLY A 763 10.63 54.84 -19.12
N THR A 764 11.81 54.98 -19.71
CA THR A 764 12.73 56.10 -19.45
C THR A 764 12.94 56.92 -20.72
N LEU A 765 12.80 58.24 -20.63
CA LEU A 765 13.10 59.18 -21.71
C LEU A 765 14.62 59.37 -21.87
N SER A 766 15.07 59.83 -23.04
CA SER A 766 16.49 60.15 -23.30
C SER A 766 17.11 61.17 -22.31
N GLY A 767 16.29 61.98 -21.64
CA GLY A 767 16.69 62.87 -20.55
C GLY A 767 16.64 62.26 -19.14
N GLY A 768 16.60 60.93 -19.00
CA GLY A 768 16.64 60.21 -17.72
C GLY A 768 15.38 60.33 -16.85
N SER A 769 14.32 60.98 -17.33
CA SER A 769 13.02 61.07 -16.63
C SER A 769 12.11 59.90 -17.03
N THR A 770 11.46 59.28 -16.05
CA THR A 770 10.52 58.17 -16.30
C THR A 770 9.13 58.65 -16.72
N TYR A 771 8.42 57.77 -17.42
CA TYR A 771 6.99 57.86 -17.73
C TYR A 771 6.34 56.50 -17.53
N THR A 772 5.02 56.47 -17.34
CA THR A 772 4.25 55.22 -17.30
C THR A 772 3.17 55.20 -18.36
N LEU A 773 2.90 54.00 -18.91
CA LEU A 773 1.72 53.69 -19.70
C LEU A 773 0.91 52.63 -18.97
N THR A 774 -0.28 53.00 -18.48
CA THR A 774 -1.18 52.09 -17.77
C THR A 774 -2.36 51.72 -18.66
N TRP A 775 -2.51 50.45 -19.01
CA TRP A 775 -3.68 49.92 -19.71
C TRP A 775 -4.69 49.37 -18.71
N ASP A 776 -5.96 49.68 -18.91
CA ASP A 776 -7.08 49.03 -18.21
C ASP A 776 -7.56 47.85 -19.06
N GLY A 777 -7.44 46.61 -18.55
CA GLY A 777 -7.83 45.37 -19.20
C GLY A 777 -9.30 45.33 -19.63
N LYS A 778 -10.19 46.04 -18.92
CA LYS A 778 -11.61 46.20 -19.28
C LYS A 778 -11.80 47.00 -20.58
N THR A 779 -10.74 47.68 -21.05
CA THR A 779 -10.74 48.46 -22.28
C THR A 779 -9.94 47.83 -23.42
N VAL A 780 -9.24 46.71 -23.17
CA VAL A 780 -8.47 45.98 -24.20
C VAL A 780 -9.43 45.20 -25.10
N LYS A 781 -9.24 45.33 -26.43
CA LYS A 781 -10.14 44.74 -27.45
C LYS A 781 -9.42 43.88 -28.49
N LYS A 782 -8.09 43.76 -28.39
CA LYS A 782 -7.25 42.89 -29.21
C LYS A 782 -5.90 42.70 -28.53
N ALA A 783 -5.21 41.61 -28.84
CA ALA A 783 -3.81 41.43 -28.48
C ALA A 783 -2.89 41.48 -29.71
N SER A 784 -1.83 42.26 -29.59
CA SER A 784 -0.68 42.33 -30.51
C SER A 784 0.42 43.11 -29.80
N ASP A 785 1.68 42.97 -30.20
CA ASP A 785 2.77 43.76 -29.61
C ASP A 785 2.52 45.27 -29.74
N VAL A 786 2.86 46.05 -28.71
CA VAL A 786 2.74 47.51 -28.68
C VAL A 786 4.07 48.14 -28.29
N LYS A 787 4.56 49.05 -29.13
CA LYS A 787 5.79 49.82 -28.89
C LYS A 787 5.54 50.91 -27.84
N ALA A 788 5.96 50.66 -26.61
CA ALA A 788 5.68 51.50 -25.45
C ALA A 788 6.58 52.74 -25.34
N GLY A 789 7.58 52.89 -26.21
CA GLY A 789 8.42 54.09 -26.33
C GLY A 789 7.62 55.38 -26.57
N ILE A 790 7.96 56.49 -25.91
CA ILE A 790 7.43 57.82 -26.21
C ILE A 790 8.53 58.88 -26.33
N LYS A 791 8.20 60.02 -26.96
CA LYS A 791 8.95 61.28 -26.89
C LYS A 791 8.02 62.38 -26.38
N ILE A 792 8.56 63.35 -25.66
CA ILE A 792 7.84 64.56 -25.23
C ILE A 792 8.70 65.80 -25.48
N GLY A 793 8.08 66.87 -25.97
CA GLY A 793 8.68 68.20 -26.15
C GLY A 793 7.79 69.30 -25.57
N THR A 794 8.40 70.37 -25.04
CA THR A 794 7.71 71.51 -24.44
C THR A 794 8.34 72.84 -24.88
N GLY A 795 7.61 73.94 -24.74
CA GLY A 795 8.13 75.28 -25.07
C GLY A 795 8.45 75.46 -26.56
N SER A 796 9.67 75.88 -26.89
CA SER A 796 10.14 76.06 -28.27
C SER A 796 10.22 74.76 -29.08
N ASN A 797 10.15 73.60 -28.43
CA ASN A 797 10.33 72.29 -29.06
C ASN A 797 8.98 71.68 -29.52
N THR A 798 8.01 72.54 -29.83
CA THR A 798 6.70 72.16 -30.38
C THR A 798 6.11 73.31 -31.21
N ILE A 799 4.98 73.06 -31.89
CA ILE A 799 4.40 74.00 -32.86
C ILE A 799 3.75 75.21 -32.17
N ASN A 800 3.84 76.38 -32.81
CA ASN A 800 3.36 77.64 -32.26
C ASN A 800 1.89 77.57 -31.81
N GLY A 801 1.63 78.00 -30.56
CA GLY A 801 0.31 77.94 -29.92
C GLY A 801 0.05 76.70 -29.04
N THR A 802 0.95 75.71 -29.04
CA THR A 802 0.89 74.53 -28.16
C THR A 802 1.81 74.67 -26.95
N GLN A 803 1.57 73.89 -25.89
CA GLN A 803 2.37 73.88 -24.65
C GLN A 803 3.30 72.67 -24.56
N ALA A 804 2.82 71.53 -25.07
CA ALA A 804 3.58 70.29 -25.16
C ALA A 804 3.14 69.47 -26.38
N GLN A 805 4.06 68.63 -26.86
CA GLN A 805 3.84 67.59 -27.84
C GLN A 805 4.26 66.25 -27.27
N VAL A 806 3.45 65.21 -27.50
CA VAL A 806 3.76 63.81 -27.20
C VAL A 806 3.73 63.02 -28.50
N GLU A 807 4.73 62.17 -28.72
CA GLU A 807 4.80 61.25 -29.85
C GLU A 807 5.02 59.83 -29.33
N PHE A 808 4.08 58.94 -29.59
CA PHE A 808 4.18 57.51 -29.26
C PHE A 808 4.94 56.77 -30.37
N SER A 809 5.77 55.80 -30.00
CA SER A 809 6.50 54.94 -30.95
C SER A 809 5.61 53.89 -31.61
N GLN A 810 4.44 53.61 -31.01
CA GLN A 810 3.35 52.92 -31.67
C GLN A 810 2.61 53.88 -32.63
N SER A 811 2.47 53.47 -33.89
CA SER A 811 1.48 54.03 -34.82
C SER A 811 0.22 53.15 -34.83
N GLY A 812 -0.97 53.76 -34.82
CA GLY A 812 -2.22 53.00 -34.81
C GLY A 812 -2.62 52.49 -33.43
N SER A 813 -3.54 51.53 -33.35
CA SER A 813 -4.22 51.15 -32.10
C SER A 813 -3.28 50.70 -30.97
N MET A 814 -3.57 51.17 -29.75
CA MET A 814 -2.88 50.84 -28.49
C MET A 814 -3.47 49.61 -27.78
N ASN A 815 -4.19 48.73 -28.49
CA ASN A 815 -4.95 47.56 -28.00
C ASN A 815 -6.15 47.85 -27.08
N GLY A 816 -6.05 48.86 -26.22
CA GLY A 816 -7.12 49.38 -25.37
C GLY A 816 -6.93 50.87 -25.10
N THR A 817 -7.42 51.35 -23.95
CA THR A 817 -7.13 52.72 -23.47
C THR A 817 -5.86 52.71 -22.64
N ALA A 818 -4.78 53.26 -23.20
CA ALA A 818 -3.54 53.52 -22.49
C ALA A 818 -3.58 54.89 -21.80
N THR A 819 -3.31 54.93 -20.51
CA THR A 819 -3.17 56.15 -19.72
C THR A 819 -1.69 56.49 -19.60
N LEU A 820 -1.25 57.56 -20.26
CA LEU A 820 0.08 58.12 -20.09
C LEU A 820 0.16 58.98 -18.83
N SER A 821 1.23 58.80 -18.05
CA SER A 821 1.66 59.70 -16.98
C SER A 821 3.14 60.07 -17.17
N VAL A 822 3.47 61.34 -17.35
CA VAL A 822 4.85 61.80 -17.61
C VAL A 822 5.13 63.16 -16.96
N LYS A 823 6.35 63.35 -16.44
CA LYS A 823 6.78 64.64 -15.87
C LYS A 823 6.87 65.70 -16.97
N THR A 824 6.39 66.92 -16.71
CA THR A 824 6.34 68.02 -17.69
C THR A 824 6.66 69.36 -17.06
N SER A 825 7.00 70.35 -17.89
CA SER A 825 7.17 71.76 -17.53
C SER A 825 5.94 72.63 -17.86
N VAL A 826 4.87 72.03 -18.39
CA VAL A 826 3.60 72.72 -18.62
C VAL A 826 2.96 73.10 -17.29
N LYS A 827 2.22 74.22 -17.26
CA LYS A 827 1.49 74.67 -16.07
C LYS A 827 0.31 73.74 -15.75
N ASP A 828 0.10 73.51 -14.45
CA ASP A 828 -1.05 72.78 -13.93
C ASP A 828 -2.38 73.37 -14.45
N GLY A 829 -3.32 72.50 -14.81
CA GLY A 829 -4.60 72.85 -15.43
C GLY A 829 -5.17 71.74 -16.32
N SER A 830 -6.41 71.96 -16.79
CA SER A 830 -7.03 71.14 -17.85
C SER A 830 -6.77 71.79 -19.21
N TRP A 831 -6.24 71.01 -20.15
CA TRP A 831 -5.82 71.46 -21.48
C TRP A 831 -6.59 70.72 -22.57
N ASN A 832 -6.91 71.38 -23.68
CA ASN A 832 -7.47 70.70 -24.85
C ASN A 832 -6.38 69.85 -25.50
N LEU A 833 -6.68 68.57 -25.71
CA LEU A 833 -5.77 67.62 -26.36
C LEU A 833 -6.15 67.52 -27.84
N TYR A 834 -5.16 67.61 -28.72
CA TYR A 834 -5.32 67.50 -30.16
C TYR A 834 -4.44 66.38 -30.71
N TRP A 835 -4.96 65.62 -31.67
CA TRP A 835 -4.31 64.46 -32.27
C TRP A 835 -4.21 64.62 -33.79
N LEU A 836 -3.06 64.25 -34.37
CA LEU A 836 -2.92 64.09 -35.81
C LEU A 836 -3.54 62.74 -36.21
N ASN A 837 -4.68 62.78 -36.90
CA ASN A 837 -5.25 61.60 -37.52
C ASN A 837 -4.38 61.21 -38.74
N PRO A 838 -3.70 60.04 -38.74
CA PRO A 838 -2.78 59.67 -39.82
C PRO A 838 -3.52 59.37 -41.13
N ASP A 839 -4.74 58.84 -41.06
CA ASP A 839 -5.52 58.41 -42.21
C ASP A 839 -6.16 59.60 -42.96
N LYS A 840 -6.36 60.72 -42.24
CA LYS A 840 -7.00 61.95 -42.75
C LYS A 840 -6.06 63.15 -42.82
N LEU A 841 -4.83 63.02 -42.31
CA LEU A 841 -3.81 64.08 -42.14
C LEU A 841 -4.31 65.37 -41.46
N THR A 842 -5.43 65.29 -40.73
CA THR A 842 -6.07 66.43 -40.05
C THR A 842 -5.86 66.38 -38.54
N ILE A 843 -5.75 67.56 -37.93
CA ILE A 843 -5.70 67.70 -36.47
C ILE A 843 -7.15 67.72 -35.95
N GLN A 844 -7.48 66.77 -35.08
CA GLN A 844 -8.81 66.66 -34.46
C GLN A 844 -8.71 66.71 -32.93
N SER A 845 -9.80 67.15 -32.27
CA SER A 845 -9.89 67.14 -30.81
C SER A 845 -9.91 65.71 -30.27
N ALA A 846 -9.18 65.48 -29.18
CA ALA A 846 -8.98 64.21 -28.52
C ALA A 846 -9.35 64.27 -27.02
N LYS A 847 -10.42 65.03 -26.69
CA LYS A 847 -10.84 65.39 -25.32
C LYS A 847 -9.82 66.30 -24.63
N THR A 848 -9.67 66.18 -23.30
CA THR A 848 -8.75 66.99 -22.49
C THR A 848 -7.63 66.14 -21.91
N ALA A 849 -6.51 66.79 -21.61
CA ALA A 849 -5.42 66.26 -20.81
C ALA A 849 -5.25 67.11 -19.54
N THR A 850 -4.93 66.48 -18.42
CA THR A 850 -4.75 67.18 -17.14
C THR A 850 -3.26 67.27 -16.82
N VAL A 851 -2.79 68.46 -16.48
CA VAL A 851 -1.49 68.65 -15.83
C VAL A 851 -1.75 68.95 -14.35
N SER A 852 -1.15 68.18 -13.46
CA SER A 852 -1.21 68.43 -12.01
C SER A 852 0.08 68.02 -11.33
N SER A 853 0.56 68.85 -10.39
CA SER A 853 1.85 68.70 -9.70
C SER A 853 3.02 68.49 -10.68
N GLY A 854 3.00 69.13 -11.85
CA GLY A 854 4.02 68.97 -12.88
C GLY A 854 4.05 67.59 -13.57
N LYS A 855 2.98 66.80 -13.49
CA LYS A 855 2.78 65.58 -14.31
C LYS A 855 1.64 65.79 -15.30
N LEU A 856 1.90 65.47 -16.57
CA LEU A 856 0.90 65.35 -17.62
C LEU A 856 0.25 63.96 -17.53
N LYS A 857 -1.08 63.92 -17.42
CA LYS A 857 -1.90 62.72 -17.55
C LYS A 857 -2.85 62.84 -18.74
N MET A 858 -2.84 61.85 -19.62
CA MET A 858 -3.70 61.79 -20.82
C MET A 858 -4.01 60.35 -21.23
N ASN A 859 -5.20 60.13 -21.80
CA ASN A 859 -5.67 58.80 -22.21
C ASN A 859 -5.70 58.70 -23.73
N VAL A 860 -5.15 57.62 -24.29
CA VAL A 860 -5.07 57.37 -25.74
C VAL A 860 -5.51 55.95 -26.10
N THR A 861 -6.23 55.80 -27.20
CA THR A 861 -6.60 54.48 -27.79
C THR A 861 -5.77 54.15 -29.03
N THR A 862 -5.03 55.13 -29.54
CA THR A 862 -4.31 55.11 -30.81
C THR A 862 -3.02 55.90 -30.62
N GLY A 863 -1.87 55.27 -30.87
CA GLY A 863 -0.58 55.94 -30.89
C GLY A 863 -0.41 56.84 -32.12
N GLY A 864 0.58 57.71 -32.05
CA GLY A 864 0.80 58.80 -33.02
C GLY A 864 1.25 60.07 -32.31
N ARG A 865 0.95 61.23 -32.91
CA ARG A 865 1.38 62.54 -32.43
C ARG A 865 0.22 63.35 -31.85
N TYR A 866 0.45 63.92 -30.67
CA TYR A 866 -0.50 64.66 -29.85
C TYR A 866 0.07 66.00 -29.41
N TRP A 867 -0.80 67.00 -29.22
CA TRP A 867 -0.45 68.32 -28.70
C TRP A 867 -1.43 68.81 -27.62
N LEU A 868 -0.92 69.52 -26.62
CA LEU A 868 -1.71 70.27 -25.65
C LEU A 868 -1.79 71.74 -26.08
N ALA A 869 -3.00 72.29 -26.18
CA ALA A 869 -3.22 73.68 -26.56
C ALA A 869 -4.48 74.28 -25.93
N SER A 870 -4.64 75.60 -26.03
CA SER A 870 -5.90 76.28 -25.65
C SER A 870 -6.93 76.25 -26.78
N SER A 871 -6.47 76.30 -28.03
CA SER A 871 -7.27 76.23 -29.26
C SER A 871 -6.63 75.25 -30.25
N ALA A 872 -7.36 74.84 -31.28
CA ALA A 872 -6.85 73.89 -32.27
C ALA A 872 -5.58 74.43 -32.95
N PRO A 873 -4.43 73.72 -32.87
CA PRO A 873 -3.23 74.15 -33.58
C PRO A 873 -3.50 74.13 -35.08
N LYS A 874 -3.18 75.23 -35.76
CA LYS A 874 -3.19 75.27 -37.22
C LYS A 874 -1.96 74.51 -37.71
N MET A 875 -2.15 73.49 -38.54
CA MET A 875 -1.13 73.18 -39.54
C MET A 875 -0.97 74.43 -40.41
N GLY A 876 0.26 74.92 -40.56
CA GLY A 876 0.52 75.99 -41.51
C GLY A 876 0.41 75.47 -42.93
N GLU A 877 -0.22 76.24 -43.81
CA GLU A 877 0.41 76.45 -45.11
C GLU A 877 1.74 77.16 -44.85
N ASP A 878 2.79 76.77 -45.57
CA ASP A 878 4.15 77.21 -45.26
C ASP A 878 4.32 78.72 -45.35
N THR A 879 5.02 79.30 -44.37
CA THR A 879 5.77 80.55 -44.60
C THR A 879 7.07 80.21 -45.31
N SER A 880 6.94 79.74 -46.55
CA SER A 880 8.06 79.27 -47.37
C SER A 880 8.85 80.45 -47.95
N SER A 881 10.08 80.58 -47.46
CA SER A 881 11.25 80.89 -48.28
C SER A 881 12.35 79.93 -47.83
N ASP A 882 12.79 78.93 -48.59
CA ASP A 882 12.59 78.67 -50.02
C ASP A 882 12.16 77.22 -50.33
N ASP A 883 11.36 77.05 -51.38
CA ASP A 883 10.82 75.75 -51.81
C ASP A 883 11.65 75.10 -52.93
N LYS A 884 12.06 73.84 -52.71
CA LYS A 884 12.09 72.84 -53.78
C LYS A 884 11.92 71.41 -53.25
N THR A 885 10.68 70.92 -53.33
CA THR A 885 10.30 69.49 -53.35
C THR A 885 11.17 68.64 -54.32
N THR A 886 11.24 67.30 -54.28
CA THR A 886 10.36 66.22 -53.73
C THR A 886 11.27 65.05 -53.24
N LYS A 887 10.83 63.93 -52.64
CA LYS A 887 9.73 63.01 -53.05
C LYS A 887 9.36 62.01 -51.93
N VAL A 888 8.09 61.62 -51.88
CA VAL A 888 7.56 60.54 -51.00
C VAL A 888 7.50 59.21 -51.76
N GLY A 889 7.72 58.09 -51.07
CA GLY A 889 7.53 56.72 -51.57
C GLY A 889 6.32 56.03 -50.91
N SER A 890 5.57 55.23 -51.67
CA SER A 890 4.27 54.66 -51.27
C SER A 890 4.35 53.29 -50.58
N ILE A 891 3.32 52.96 -49.81
CA ILE A 891 3.09 51.64 -49.21
C ILE A 891 2.51 50.67 -50.26
N THR A 892 3.05 49.44 -50.33
CA THR A 892 2.32 48.24 -50.81
C THR A 892 2.88 46.98 -50.15
N SER A 893 2.06 45.94 -50.03
CA SER A 893 2.35 44.66 -49.37
C SER A 893 2.55 43.52 -50.37
N SER A 894 3.36 42.51 -50.04
CA SER A 894 3.28 41.17 -50.67
C SER A 894 4.08 40.10 -49.88
N LYS A 895 3.88 38.83 -50.25
CA LYS A 895 4.13 37.62 -49.45
C LYS A 895 5.53 37.00 -49.61
N SER A 896 5.88 36.21 -48.58
CA SER A 896 6.47 34.85 -48.64
C SER A 896 7.97 34.58 -48.89
N SER A 897 8.41 33.52 -48.19
CA SER A 897 9.48 32.54 -48.51
C SER A 897 10.94 32.87 -48.19
N GLY A 898 11.64 31.87 -47.62
CA GLY A 898 12.90 31.42 -48.23
C GLY A 898 14.23 31.52 -47.44
N LYS A 899 14.47 30.57 -46.53
CA LYS A 899 15.79 29.98 -46.17
C LYS A 899 17.02 30.91 -45.88
N SER A 900 17.53 30.77 -44.65
CA SER A 900 18.98 30.72 -44.28
C SER A 900 19.80 32.03 -44.40
N ASN A 901 20.99 32.20 -43.79
CA ASN A 901 21.86 31.22 -43.12
C ASN A 901 22.82 31.88 -42.07
N ARG A 902 22.99 31.23 -40.89
CA ARG A 902 24.19 31.17 -40.00
C ARG A 902 24.97 32.41 -39.48
N THR A 903 25.61 32.20 -38.32
CA THR A 903 26.70 32.97 -37.64
C THR A 903 26.37 34.38 -37.10
N GLY A 904 26.94 34.86 -35.97
CA GLY A 904 27.80 34.21 -34.95
C GLY A 904 28.64 35.22 -34.13
N GLY A 905 28.90 34.97 -32.83
CA GLY A 905 29.57 35.90 -31.88
C GLY A 905 28.58 36.50 -30.86
N MET A 906 28.75 36.57 -29.53
CA MET A 906 29.95 36.66 -28.65
C MET A 906 30.74 37.98 -28.85
N SER A 907 31.10 38.81 -27.84
CA SER A 907 31.17 38.59 -26.38
C SER A 907 31.03 39.86 -25.50
N ILE A 908 30.36 39.72 -24.35
CA ILE A 908 30.74 40.09 -22.95
C ILE A 908 31.60 41.36 -22.64
N ALA A 909 31.09 42.14 -21.66
CA ALA A 909 31.75 42.99 -20.64
C ALA A 909 32.37 44.38 -20.94
N SER A 910 32.07 45.33 -20.04
CA SER A 910 33.08 45.86 -19.10
C SER A 910 32.43 46.44 -17.82
N ILE A 911 33.17 46.42 -16.70
CA ILE A 911 32.74 46.93 -15.37
C ILE A 911 33.78 47.94 -14.87
N GLN A 912 33.35 49.12 -14.40
CA GLN A 912 34.10 50.02 -13.49
C GLN A 912 33.23 51.22 -13.07
N SER A 913 33.55 51.98 -12.00
CA SER A 913 33.43 51.65 -10.56
C SER A 913 33.78 52.89 -9.70
N ARG A 914 33.13 53.10 -8.54
CA ARG A 914 33.54 54.02 -7.42
C ARG A 914 33.62 55.53 -7.78
N GLY A 915 32.77 56.40 -7.21
CA GLY A 915 33.01 57.10 -5.94
C GLY A 915 33.08 58.65 -6.16
N LYS A 916 33.08 59.55 -5.17
CA LYS A 916 32.99 59.43 -3.69
C LYS A 916 32.61 60.80 -3.04
N VAL A 917 31.51 60.85 -2.25
CA VAL A 917 31.32 61.61 -0.97
C VAL A 917 31.43 63.17 -0.88
N SER A 918 30.39 63.77 -0.27
CA SER A 918 30.30 65.09 0.46
C SER A 918 30.44 66.40 -0.36
N SER A 919 30.09 67.61 0.11
CA SER A 919 29.62 68.16 1.42
C SER A 919 28.83 69.50 1.21
N ALA A 920 28.26 70.23 2.18
CA ALA A 920 27.40 69.91 3.35
C ALA A 920 26.86 71.22 4.02
N SER A 921 25.77 71.14 4.82
CA SER A 921 25.13 72.24 5.61
C SER A 921 24.38 73.33 4.81
N GLY A 922 23.37 74.05 5.34
CA GLY A 922 22.66 74.03 6.64
C GLY A 922 21.51 75.09 6.64
N LYS A 923 20.79 75.43 7.72
CA LYS A 923 20.73 74.98 9.14
C LYS A 923 19.46 75.57 9.81
N ARG A 924 19.13 75.12 11.05
CA ARG A 924 17.98 75.49 11.94
C ARG A 924 16.67 74.75 11.63
N SER A 925 15.84 74.27 12.58
CA SER A 925 15.91 73.94 14.03
C SER A 925 14.49 73.50 14.48
N SER A 926 14.18 72.66 15.48
CA SER A 926 14.85 71.78 16.47
C SER A 926 13.72 70.90 17.11
N GLY A 927 13.88 69.86 17.93
CA GLY A 927 14.98 69.31 18.75
C GLY A 927 14.56 69.24 20.23
N THR A 928 14.82 68.20 21.05
CA THR A 928 15.65 66.98 20.91
C THR A 928 15.31 65.98 22.06
N LYS A 929 15.74 64.70 21.96
CA LYS A 929 15.72 63.58 22.97
C LYS A 929 14.48 62.66 22.93
N SER A 930 14.57 61.33 23.17
CA SER A 930 15.72 60.39 23.21
C SER A 930 15.24 58.91 23.23
N SER A 931 16.19 57.98 23.01
CA SER A 931 16.20 56.54 23.39
C SER A 931 15.38 55.51 22.59
N ASN A 932 15.98 54.31 22.50
CA ASN A 932 15.36 53.10 21.94
C ASN A 932 14.23 52.58 22.85
N LYS A 933 13.19 52.00 22.25
CA LYS A 933 12.42 50.93 22.90
C LYS A 933 11.84 50.00 21.83
N SER A 934 11.82 48.70 22.10
CA SER A 934 10.97 47.74 21.41
C SER A 934 9.52 47.91 21.88
N SER A 935 8.57 47.89 20.96
CA SER A 935 7.15 47.84 21.28
C SER A 935 6.44 46.87 20.35
N ASN A 936 5.92 45.77 20.90
CA ASN A 936 4.71 45.19 20.36
C ASN A 936 3.62 46.25 20.49
N THR A 937 3.08 46.72 19.37
CA THR A 937 1.72 47.25 19.32
C THR A 937 0.80 46.09 19.00
N THR A 938 0.32 45.41 20.04
CA THR A 938 -0.86 44.56 19.92
C THR A 938 -2.05 45.46 19.65
N SER A 939 -2.65 45.34 18.46
CA SER A 939 -4.03 45.81 18.24
C SER A 939 -4.93 45.19 19.31
N ASP A 940 -5.81 45.96 19.94
CA ASP A 940 -6.74 45.38 20.93
C ASP A 940 -7.78 44.52 20.22
N THR A 941 -7.68 43.19 20.43
CA THR A 941 -8.56 42.20 19.82
C THR A 941 -9.79 41.97 20.69
N THR A 942 -10.94 42.48 20.26
CA THR A 942 -12.24 42.28 20.90
C THR A 942 -12.94 41.06 20.30
N LYS A 943 -13.61 40.24 21.11
CA LYS A 943 -14.51 39.17 20.63
C LYS A 943 -15.94 39.70 20.49
N ALA A 944 -16.62 39.31 19.41
CA ALA A 944 -18.03 39.61 19.17
C ALA A 944 -18.91 39.01 20.27
N LYS A 945 -19.93 39.76 20.71
CA LYS A 945 -20.71 39.43 21.92
C LYS A 945 -21.86 38.45 21.69
N THR A 946 -22.16 38.13 20.42
CA THR A 946 -23.25 37.24 20.03
C THR A 946 -22.73 36.18 19.06
N LYS A 947 -22.83 34.89 19.44
CA LYS A 947 -22.44 33.77 18.57
C LYS A 947 -23.25 33.81 17.27
N GLY A 948 -22.58 33.71 16.12
CA GLY A 948 -23.19 33.74 14.79
C GLY A 948 -23.63 35.12 14.28
N LYS A 949 -23.43 36.22 15.04
CA LYS A 949 -23.81 37.57 14.57
C LYS A 949 -22.92 38.68 15.12
N ILE A 950 -22.29 39.43 14.23
CA ILE A 950 -21.65 40.71 14.54
C ILE A 950 -22.70 41.83 14.39
N THR A 951 -22.84 42.69 15.40
CA THR A 951 -23.82 43.79 15.35
C THR A 951 -23.28 45.03 14.64
N SER A 952 -24.21 45.82 14.08
CA SER A 952 -23.99 47.17 13.57
C SER A 952 -23.27 48.07 14.59
N LYS A 953 -23.51 47.84 15.89
CA LYS A 953 -22.90 48.61 16.99
C LYS A 953 -21.42 48.28 17.15
N GLU A 954 -21.05 47.00 17.09
CA GLU A 954 -19.65 46.54 17.21
C GLU A 954 -18.82 47.00 16.00
N LEU A 955 -19.36 46.87 14.78
CA LEU A 955 -18.72 47.38 13.56
C LEU A 955 -18.58 48.91 13.56
N LYS A 956 -19.53 49.65 14.15
CA LYS A 956 -19.42 51.11 14.34
C LYS A 956 -18.37 51.51 15.38
N SER A 957 -18.12 50.69 16.41
CA SER A 957 -17.10 51.02 17.41
C SER A 957 -15.67 50.88 16.90
N ILE A 958 -15.39 49.95 15.99
CA ILE A 958 -14.05 49.73 15.44
C ILE A 958 -13.77 50.54 14.15
N LYS A 959 -14.81 50.88 13.36
CA LYS A 959 -14.62 51.41 11.99
C LYS A 959 -13.71 52.64 11.94
N GLY A 960 -12.66 52.55 11.11
CA GLY A 960 -11.66 53.60 10.90
C GLY A 960 -10.55 53.64 11.96
N LYS A 961 -10.27 52.51 12.63
CA LYS A 961 -9.20 52.34 13.61
C LYS A 961 -8.49 50.99 13.45
N ASP A 962 -7.26 50.90 13.91
CA ASP A 962 -6.57 49.62 14.13
C ASP A 962 -7.07 48.89 15.41
N GLU A 963 -8.36 48.53 15.41
CA GLU A 963 -9.00 47.67 16.42
C GLU A 963 -9.50 46.41 15.73
N ASN A 964 -9.15 45.22 16.24
CA ASN A 964 -9.53 43.94 15.65
C ASN A 964 -10.78 43.36 16.32
N LEU A 965 -11.75 42.89 15.54
CA LEU A 965 -12.96 42.23 16.02
C LEU A 965 -13.02 40.79 15.51
N GLN A 966 -13.15 39.84 16.44
CA GLN A 966 -13.13 38.40 16.18
C GLN A 966 -14.46 37.71 16.44
N ALA A 967 -14.80 36.79 15.55
CA ALA A 967 -16.00 35.95 15.57
C ALA A 967 -15.61 34.50 15.24
N SER A 968 -15.96 33.53 16.08
CA SER A 968 -15.53 32.12 15.91
C SER A 968 -16.71 31.16 15.76
N GLY A 969 -16.44 29.98 15.20
CA GLY A 969 -17.38 28.87 15.02
C GLY A 969 -16.68 27.53 14.71
N LYS A 970 -17.47 26.49 14.46
CA LYS A 970 -17.05 25.21 13.88
C LYS A 970 -17.71 25.03 12.51
N ILE A 971 -17.03 24.38 11.57
CA ILE A 971 -17.61 23.84 10.33
C ILE A 971 -17.96 22.36 10.54
N SER A 972 -17.03 21.65 11.17
CA SER A 972 -17.07 20.22 11.47
C SER A 972 -16.41 20.00 12.86
N ASP A 973 -16.29 18.77 13.36
CA ASP A 973 -15.68 18.59 14.69
C ASP A 973 -14.15 18.76 14.68
N SER A 974 -13.47 18.33 13.61
CA SER A 974 -12.04 18.58 13.35
C SER A 974 -11.76 20.01 12.83
N VAL A 975 -12.67 20.64 12.08
CA VAL A 975 -12.46 21.97 11.46
C VAL A 975 -13.18 23.09 12.20
N SER A 976 -12.40 23.94 12.86
CA SER A 976 -12.88 25.16 13.52
C SER A 976 -12.38 26.43 12.83
N TYR A 977 -13.13 27.54 12.96
CA TYR A 977 -12.79 28.80 12.30
C TYR A 977 -12.89 30.03 13.21
N THR A 978 -12.08 31.04 12.89
CA THR A 978 -12.18 32.40 13.42
C THR A 978 -12.09 33.41 12.29
N LEU A 979 -13.05 34.32 12.25
CA LEU A 979 -13.15 35.44 11.33
C LEU A 979 -12.67 36.68 12.07
N THR A 980 -11.63 37.34 11.56
CA THR A 980 -11.10 38.60 12.11
C THR A 980 -11.30 39.73 11.11
N ILE A 981 -11.94 40.82 11.54
CA ILE A 981 -12.04 42.06 10.76
C ILE A 981 -11.36 43.21 11.53
N ASN A 982 -10.44 43.89 10.85
CA ASN A 982 -9.82 45.10 11.37
C ASN A 982 -10.73 46.31 11.13
N GLY A 983 -10.78 47.25 12.07
CA GLY A 983 -11.57 48.46 11.98
C GLY A 983 -11.29 49.33 10.75
N GLU A 984 -10.05 49.38 10.25
CA GLU A 984 -9.69 50.13 9.04
C GLU A 984 -10.35 49.52 7.78
N ASP A 985 -10.56 48.21 7.76
CA ASP A 985 -11.17 47.48 6.64
C ASP A 985 -12.71 47.54 6.61
N VAL A 986 -13.37 48.03 7.69
CA VAL A 986 -14.84 48.05 7.81
C VAL A 986 -15.48 49.03 6.84
N LYS A 987 -15.97 48.51 5.71
CA LYS A 987 -16.71 49.24 4.68
C LYS A 987 -18.19 49.39 5.06
N LEU A 988 -18.84 48.32 5.49
CA LEU A 988 -20.27 48.30 5.87
C LEU A 988 -20.45 48.08 7.39
N THR A 989 -21.37 48.84 7.99
CA THR A 989 -21.68 48.76 9.44
C THR A 989 -23.14 48.41 9.70
N LYS A 990 -23.70 47.49 8.91
CA LYS A 990 -25.00 46.85 9.21
C LYS A 990 -24.79 45.70 10.20
N ASP A 991 -25.88 45.16 10.74
CA ASP A 991 -25.84 43.85 11.39
C ASP A 991 -25.43 42.81 10.35
N TRP A 992 -24.49 41.93 10.71
CA TRP A 992 -23.95 40.90 9.83
C TRP A 992 -23.95 39.54 10.55
N THR A 993 -24.80 38.64 10.09
CA THR A 993 -24.82 37.22 10.49
C THR A 993 -23.64 36.51 9.84
N TYR A 994 -23.00 35.60 10.57
CA TYR A 994 -21.87 34.82 10.06
C TYR A 994 -22.09 33.33 10.34
N LYS A 995 -21.89 32.51 9.30
CA LYS A 995 -21.93 31.05 9.35
C LYS A 995 -21.12 30.55 8.16
N LEU A 996 -20.01 29.86 8.42
CA LEU A 996 -19.32 29.02 7.45
C LEU A 996 -19.72 27.58 7.73
N GLN A 997 -19.99 26.81 6.66
CA GLN A 997 -20.40 25.41 6.71
C GLN A 997 -19.97 24.70 5.42
N SER A 998 -19.91 23.36 5.47
CA SER A 998 -19.64 22.50 4.31
C SER A 998 -20.86 22.29 3.41
N ASP A 999 -22.06 22.16 3.98
CA ASP A 999 -23.30 21.93 3.23
C ASP A 999 -23.86 23.19 2.55
N CYS A 1000 -24.14 23.12 1.25
CA CYS A 1000 -24.76 24.19 0.47
C CYS A 1000 -25.24 23.69 -0.90
N LYS A 1001 -26.14 24.46 -1.53
CA LYS A 1001 -26.79 24.20 -2.83
C LYS A 1001 -25.89 23.74 -3.99
N TYR A 1002 -24.59 23.98 -3.92
CA TYR A 1002 -23.62 23.66 -4.98
C TYR A 1002 -22.56 22.65 -4.52
N LYS A 1003 -22.82 21.89 -3.45
CA LYS A 1003 -21.93 20.83 -2.94
C LYS A 1003 -21.54 19.86 -4.07
N ASP A 1004 -22.54 19.25 -4.69
CA ASP A 1004 -22.38 18.21 -5.71
C ASP A 1004 -21.62 18.73 -6.95
N ASP A 1005 -21.83 19.99 -7.33
CA ASP A 1005 -21.09 20.66 -8.41
C ASP A 1005 -19.61 20.85 -8.05
N ILE A 1006 -19.30 21.19 -6.78
CA ILE A 1006 -17.95 21.44 -6.27
C ILE A 1006 -17.19 20.11 -6.10
N GLU A 1007 -17.85 19.04 -5.66
CA GLU A 1007 -17.27 17.72 -5.48
C GLU A 1007 -16.94 17.07 -6.84
N GLN A 1008 -17.77 17.24 -7.87
CA GLN A 1008 -17.42 16.85 -9.25
C GLN A 1008 -16.30 17.72 -9.87
N LEU A 1009 -16.08 18.93 -9.37
CA LEU A 1009 -15.02 19.82 -9.86
C LEU A 1009 -13.67 19.62 -9.16
N ALA A 1010 -13.61 18.99 -7.97
CA ALA A 1010 -12.41 19.03 -7.13
C ALA A 1010 -12.20 17.77 -6.27
N VAL A 1011 -10.92 17.41 -6.09
CA VAL A 1011 -10.48 16.26 -5.29
C VAL A 1011 -10.61 16.54 -3.79
N LYS A 1012 -11.46 15.76 -3.09
CA LYS A 1012 -11.82 15.84 -1.65
C LYS A 1012 -11.81 17.29 -1.09
N PRO A 1013 -12.76 18.15 -1.51
CA PRO A 1013 -12.74 19.58 -1.19
C PRO A 1013 -13.35 19.89 0.18
N LEU A 1014 -12.62 20.64 1.05
CA LEU A 1014 -13.27 21.31 2.18
C LEU A 1014 -14.11 22.47 1.64
N ILE A 1015 -15.43 22.32 1.65
CA ILE A 1015 -16.36 23.37 1.23
C ILE A 1015 -16.54 24.42 2.35
N LEU A 1016 -16.54 25.68 1.94
CA LEU A 1016 -16.57 26.88 2.77
C LEU A 1016 -17.68 27.82 2.30
N CYS A 1017 -18.93 27.39 2.50
CA CYS A 1017 -20.11 28.12 2.09
C CYS A 1017 -20.57 29.14 3.15
N THR A 1018 -20.79 30.40 2.74
CA THR A 1018 -21.25 31.46 3.64
C THR A 1018 -22.76 31.65 3.55
N GLU A 1019 -23.50 31.38 4.62
CA GLU A 1019 -24.96 31.37 4.59
C GLU A 1019 -25.57 32.79 4.62
N GLY A 1020 -26.02 33.26 3.45
CA GLY A 1020 -26.74 34.53 3.26
C GLY A 1020 -26.05 35.51 2.31
N SER A 1021 -26.82 36.09 1.38
CA SER A 1021 -26.36 36.98 0.30
C SER A 1021 -25.93 38.40 0.75
N GLY A 1022 -25.41 38.53 1.97
CA GLY A 1022 -24.97 39.80 2.55
C GLY A 1022 -23.52 40.13 2.21
N THR A 1023 -23.30 41.24 1.50
CA THR A 1023 -21.97 41.82 1.28
C THR A 1023 -21.21 41.94 2.61
N PHE A 1024 -19.98 41.43 2.65
CA PHE A 1024 -19.16 41.41 3.87
C PHE A 1024 -18.94 42.81 4.48
N PRO A 1025 -18.80 42.90 5.81
CA PRO A 1025 -18.59 44.18 6.49
C PRO A 1025 -17.27 44.86 6.10
N GLY A 1026 -16.27 44.11 5.62
CA GLY A 1026 -14.98 44.59 5.18
C GLY A 1026 -14.14 43.46 4.55
N GLN A 1027 -12.84 43.68 4.35
CA GLN A 1027 -11.95 42.54 4.17
C GLN A 1027 -11.79 41.81 5.50
N MET A 1028 -11.72 40.48 5.46
CA MET A 1028 -11.81 39.66 6.67
C MET A 1028 -10.81 38.51 6.57
N LEU A 1029 -9.98 38.36 7.60
CA LEU A 1029 -9.08 37.23 7.75
C LEU A 1029 -9.87 36.03 8.26
N VAL A 1030 -9.93 34.97 7.45
CA VAL A 1030 -10.39 33.65 7.86
C VAL A 1030 -9.16 32.90 8.38
N THR A 1031 -9.24 32.48 9.64
CA THR A 1031 -8.31 31.56 10.27
C THR A 1031 -9.03 30.23 10.45
N LEU A 1032 -8.60 29.17 9.78
CA LEU A 1032 -9.05 27.81 10.05
C LEU A 1032 -8.05 27.12 10.98
N LYS A 1033 -8.54 26.24 11.85
CA LYS A 1033 -7.74 25.26 12.58
C LYS A 1033 -8.28 23.87 12.25
N THR A 1034 -7.37 22.96 11.93
CA THR A 1034 -7.56 21.61 11.38
C THR A 1034 -6.58 20.64 12.02
N GLU A 1035 -6.70 19.35 11.72
CA GLU A 1035 -5.77 18.30 12.19
C GLU A 1035 -4.80 17.82 11.11
N LEU A 1036 -4.82 18.49 9.95
CA LEU A 1036 -3.88 18.33 8.84
C LEU A 1036 -2.44 18.71 9.19
N ASP A 1037 -1.49 17.95 8.65
CA ASP A 1037 -0.07 18.28 8.57
C ASP A 1037 0.23 19.54 7.72
N ASP A 1038 1.48 20.02 7.79
CA ASP A 1038 2.03 21.19 7.06
C ASP A 1038 2.06 21.00 5.51
N ASP A 1039 0.89 21.05 4.86
CA ASP A 1039 0.72 20.94 3.40
C ASP A 1039 0.28 22.27 2.71
N ASP A 1040 0.37 22.29 1.39
CA ASP A 1040 0.37 23.47 0.51
C ASP A 1040 -0.85 23.44 -0.46
N LEU A 1041 -2.05 23.71 0.06
CA LEU A 1041 -3.35 23.51 -0.59
C LEU A 1041 -3.80 24.69 -1.48
N LEU A 1042 -4.87 24.51 -2.27
CA LEU A 1042 -5.44 25.52 -3.16
C LEU A 1042 -6.85 25.93 -2.70
N LEU A 1043 -7.08 27.23 -2.51
CA LEU A 1043 -8.40 27.82 -2.27
C LEU A 1043 -9.00 28.28 -3.60
N PHE A 1044 -10.23 27.84 -3.85
CA PHE A 1044 -11.05 28.19 -5.01
C PHE A 1044 -12.34 28.91 -4.58
N SER A 1045 -12.96 29.59 -5.52
CA SER A 1045 -14.35 30.05 -5.48
C SER A 1045 -15.14 29.39 -6.60
N TYR A 1046 -16.33 28.91 -6.29
CA TYR A 1046 -17.23 28.33 -7.27
C TYR A 1046 -18.02 29.43 -8.00
N ASP A 1047 -17.83 29.52 -9.31
CA ASP A 1047 -18.60 30.40 -10.19
C ASP A 1047 -19.95 29.71 -10.51
N THR A 1048 -21.01 30.28 -9.94
CA THR A 1048 -22.39 29.78 -10.07
C THR A 1048 -23.06 30.13 -11.40
N GLU A 1049 -22.49 31.03 -12.21
CA GLU A 1049 -23.01 31.35 -13.55
C GLU A 1049 -22.43 30.43 -14.63
N ASN A 1050 -21.16 30.03 -14.48
CA ASN A 1050 -20.42 29.20 -15.46
C ASN A 1050 -20.01 27.81 -14.93
N ARG A 1051 -20.62 27.34 -13.82
CA ARG A 1051 -20.40 26.04 -13.16
C ARG A 1051 -18.94 25.58 -13.14
N LYS A 1052 -18.03 26.40 -12.58
CA LYS A 1052 -16.58 26.15 -12.65
C LYS A 1052 -15.82 26.54 -11.39
N ALA A 1053 -14.63 25.97 -11.23
CA ALA A 1053 -13.68 26.34 -10.19
C ALA A 1053 -12.83 27.54 -10.62
N GLU A 1054 -12.96 28.69 -9.94
CA GLU A 1054 -12.02 29.81 -10.10
C GLU A 1054 -10.98 29.79 -8.96
N TYR A 1055 -9.70 29.68 -9.32
CA TYR A 1055 -8.61 29.69 -8.34
C TYR A 1055 -8.44 31.08 -7.69
N VAL A 1056 -8.51 31.12 -6.35
CA VAL A 1056 -8.43 32.36 -5.56
C VAL A 1056 -7.01 32.59 -5.04
N LYS A 1057 -6.39 31.58 -4.43
CA LYS A 1057 -5.00 31.60 -3.94
C LYS A 1057 -4.55 30.22 -3.45
N LYS A 1058 -3.25 30.05 -3.27
CA LYS A 1058 -2.66 28.98 -2.49
C LYS A 1058 -2.76 29.29 -0.98
N VAL A 1059 -3.07 28.28 -0.17
CA VAL A 1059 -3.17 28.36 1.30
C VAL A 1059 -2.35 27.24 1.94
N SER A 1060 -1.34 27.58 2.74
CA SER A 1060 -0.56 26.57 3.48
C SER A 1060 -1.20 26.30 4.83
N VAL A 1061 -1.29 25.03 5.21
CA VAL A 1061 -1.45 24.59 6.60
C VAL A 1061 -0.09 24.76 7.29
N LYS A 1062 -0.07 25.27 8.53
CA LYS A 1062 1.10 25.28 9.42
C LYS A 1062 0.67 25.06 10.86
N ASP A 1063 1.28 24.11 11.57
CA ASP A 1063 0.90 23.74 12.95
C ASP A 1063 -0.63 23.48 13.09
N GLY A 1064 -1.25 22.81 12.10
CA GLY A 1064 -2.70 22.59 12.03
C GLY A 1064 -3.55 23.86 11.83
N LYS A 1065 -2.98 24.91 11.23
CA LYS A 1065 -3.64 26.23 11.06
C LYS A 1065 -3.47 26.77 9.63
N MET A 1066 -4.55 27.28 9.04
CA MET A 1066 -4.53 28.02 7.77
C MET A 1066 -5.05 29.44 7.96
N GLU A 1067 -4.49 30.42 7.23
CA GLU A 1067 -4.93 31.82 7.29
C GLU A 1067 -5.02 32.46 5.91
N PHE A 1068 -6.21 32.99 5.55
CA PHE A 1068 -6.46 33.63 4.27
C PHE A 1068 -7.53 34.72 4.36
N THR A 1069 -7.34 35.83 3.63
CA THR A 1069 -8.32 36.91 3.57
C THR A 1069 -9.40 36.70 2.50
N LEU A 1070 -10.66 36.92 2.86
CA LEU A 1070 -11.80 37.04 1.95
C LEU A 1070 -12.29 38.50 1.91
N LYS A 1071 -12.89 38.91 0.78
CA LYS A 1071 -13.36 40.29 0.52
C LYS A 1071 -14.88 40.39 0.36
N GLU A 1072 -15.52 39.29 0.03
CA GLU A 1072 -16.98 39.14 -0.15
C GLU A 1072 -17.40 37.71 0.20
N GLY A 1073 -18.70 37.50 0.39
CA GLY A 1073 -19.28 36.18 0.64
C GLY A 1073 -19.57 35.43 -0.65
N GLY A 1074 -19.68 34.10 -0.55
CA GLY A 1074 -19.87 33.23 -1.71
C GLY A 1074 -19.70 31.76 -1.35
N HIS A 1075 -19.47 30.96 -2.38
CA HIS A 1075 -19.17 29.53 -2.28
C HIS A 1075 -17.67 29.36 -2.54
N TYR A 1076 -16.91 29.06 -1.50
CA TYR A 1076 -15.47 28.79 -1.58
C TYR A 1076 -15.20 27.32 -1.25
N PHE A 1077 -14.04 26.79 -1.64
CA PHE A 1077 -13.58 25.47 -1.21
C PHE A 1077 -12.05 25.35 -1.24
N ILE A 1078 -11.49 24.42 -0.47
CA ILE A 1078 -10.04 24.12 -0.43
C ILE A 1078 -9.82 22.69 -0.88
N ALA A 1079 -8.96 22.48 -1.88
CA ALA A 1079 -8.65 21.16 -2.45
C ALA A 1079 -7.17 21.06 -2.85
N LYS A 1080 -6.69 19.84 -3.15
CA LYS A 1080 -5.34 19.65 -3.74
C LYS A 1080 -5.33 19.93 -5.25
N ARG A 1081 -6.40 19.59 -5.97
CA ARG A 1081 -6.62 19.94 -7.38
C ARG A 1081 -8.11 20.05 -7.73
N ALA A 1082 -8.40 20.77 -8.81
CA ALA A 1082 -9.73 20.96 -9.38
C ALA A 1082 -9.65 21.13 -10.91
N LEU A 1083 -10.76 20.93 -11.63
CA LEU A 1083 -10.87 21.14 -13.07
C LEU A 1083 -10.64 22.61 -13.45
N ALA A 1084 -9.92 22.81 -14.57
CA ALA A 1084 -9.72 24.14 -15.16
C ALA A 1084 -10.85 24.57 -16.11
N SER A 1085 -11.59 23.59 -16.63
CA SER A 1085 -12.78 23.77 -17.48
C SER A 1085 -14.04 23.91 -16.62
N SER A 1086 -15.16 24.35 -17.21
CA SER A 1086 -16.47 24.29 -16.55
C SER A 1086 -17.00 22.86 -16.50
N LEU A 1087 -17.89 22.56 -15.56
CA LEU A 1087 -18.52 21.24 -15.46
C LEU A 1087 -19.46 20.96 -16.65
N ASP A 1088 -19.91 22.01 -17.35
CA ASP A 1088 -20.69 21.93 -18.61
C ASP A 1088 -19.81 21.68 -19.85
N GLU A 1089 -18.53 22.12 -19.85
CA GLU A 1089 -17.60 21.93 -20.97
C GLU A 1089 -16.60 20.77 -20.77
N SER A 1090 -16.42 20.28 -19.54
CA SER A 1090 -15.55 19.15 -19.22
C SER A 1090 -16.14 17.83 -19.72
N THR A 1091 -15.31 17.00 -20.34
CA THR A 1091 -15.68 15.65 -20.78
C THR A 1091 -15.91 14.72 -19.60
N ASP A 1092 -16.64 13.62 -19.83
CA ASP A 1092 -16.90 12.61 -18.81
C ASP A 1092 -15.61 11.94 -18.32
N ALA A 1093 -14.57 11.86 -19.17
CA ALA A 1093 -13.24 11.39 -18.79
C ALA A 1093 -12.49 12.35 -17.85
N GLU A 1094 -12.61 13.67 -18.05
CA GLU A 1094 -12.02 14.67 -17.14
C GLU A 1094 -12.74 14.71 -15.78
N LYS A 1095 -14.06 14.51 -15.78
CA LYS A 1095 -14.86 14.34 -14.55
C LYS A 1095 -14.47 13.05 -13.82
N GLN A 1096 -14.31 11.94 -14.55
CA GLN A 1096 -13.85 10.68 -13.99
C GLN A 1096 -12.43 10.81 -13.40
N GLU A 1097 -11.51 11.56 -14.04
CA GLU A 1097 -10.16 11.79 -13.49
C GLU A 1097 -10.16 12.60 -12.16
N ILE A 1098 -11.18 13.42 -11.91
CA ILE A 1098 -11.42 14.01 -10.58
C ILE A 1098 -11.97 12.96 -9.63
N GLN A 1099 -12.99 12.19 -10.04
CA GLN A 1099 -13.64 11.18 -9.19
C GLN A 1099 -12.63 10.12 -8.75
N ASP A 1100 -11.93 9.48 -9.69
CA ASP A 1100 -10.87 8.49 -9.46
C ASP A 1100 -9.78 9.05 -8.53
N ALA A 1101 -9.45 10.33 -8.63
CA ALA A 1101 -8.44 10.98 -7.78
C ALA A 1101 -8.97 11.49 -6.44
N SER A 1102 -10.29 11.63 -6.29
CA SER A 1102 -10.99 11.82 -5.02
C SER A 1102 -10.98 10.49 -4.26
N ASP A 1103 -11.35 9.40 -4.95
CA ASP A 1103 -11.48 8.06 -4.38
C ASP A 1103 -10.10 7.44 -4.06
N ALA A 1104 -9.07 7.72 -4.87
CA ALA A 1104 -7.69 7.32 -4.62
C ALA A 1104 -6.90 8.26 -3.67
N ALA A 1105 -7.52 9.34 -3.17
CA ALA A 1105 -6.92 10.17 -2.13
C ALA A 1105 -7.28 9.64 -0.74
N GLU A 1106 -6.30 9.56 0.16
CA GLU A 1106 -6.51 9.29 1.58
C GLU A 1106 -7.56 10.23 2.19
N ASP A 1107 -8.29 9.78 3.21
CA ASP A 1107 -9.29 10.59 3.91
C ASP A 1107 -8.63 11.71 4.74
N VAL A 1108 -8.44 12.84 4.07
CA VAL A 1108 -7.94 14.08 4.65
C VAL A 1108 -8.88 14.57 5.78
N PRO A 1109 -8.35 14.88 6.99
CA PRO A 1109 -9.09 15.36 8.18
C PRO A 1109 -9.94 16.66 8.01
N TRP A 1110 -11.03 16.58 7.24
CA TRP A 1110 -12.00 17.66 7.03
C TRP A 1110 -13.32 17.41 7.77
N ASP A 1111 -13.79 16.17 7.79
CA ASP A 1111 -14.22 15.47 9.01
C ASP A 1111 -14.26 13.97 8.70
N ALA A 1112 -13.64 13.15 9.54
CA ALA A 1112 -13.83 11.71 9.45
C ALA A 1112 -15.20 11.38 10.06
N SER A 1113 -16.16 10.96 9.23
CA SER A 1113 -17.45 10.47 9.70
C SER A 1113 -17.34 9.02 10.21
N GLU A 1114 -16.43 8.79 11.16
CA GLU A 1114 -16.56 7.66 12.06
C GLU A 1114 -17.73 7.96 13.01
N GLU A 1115 -18.91 7.40 12.76
CA GLU A 1115 -19.90 7.20 13.83
C GLU A 1115 -19.40 6.06 14.75
N THR A 1116 -18.35 6.34 15.54
CA THR A 1116 -17.89 5.43 16.58
C THR A 1116 -18.96 5.25 17.65
N VAL A 1117 -19.41 4.01 17.80
CA VAL A 1117 -19.73 3.38 19.09
C VAL A 1117 -20.78 4.10 19.96
N VAL A 1118 -22.02 3.63 19.87
CA VAL A 1118 -23.01 3.86 20.94
C VAL A 1118 -22.65 3.05 22.18
N LEU A 1119 -21.99 3.64 23.18
CA LEU A 1119 -22.04 3.18 24.58
C LEU A 1119 -21.84 4.30 25.63
N GLY A 1120 -22.95 4.79 26.19
CA GLY A 1120 -23.11 4.96 27.65
C GLY A 1120 -22.40 6.12 28.40
N ASN A 1121 -23.19 7.13 28.80
CA ASN A 1121 -22.87 8.23 29.72
C ASN A 1121 -22.13 7.84 31.03
N GLY A 1122 -21.35 8.77 31.63
CA GLY A 1122 -20.65 8.53 32.90
C GLY A 1122 -20.07 9.73 33.69
N ASP A 1123 -20.76 10.89 33.71
CA ASP A 1123 -20.61 12.04 34.65
C ASP A 1123 -19.26 12.80 34.84
N ASP A 1124 -19.40 14.10 35.14
CA ASP A 1124 -18.34 15.10 35.37
C ASP A 1124 -17.42 14.83 36.59
N THR A 1125 -16.18 15.32 36.53
CA THR A 1125 -15.70 16.28 37.56
C THR A 1125 -14.56 17.18 37.07
N ASP A 1126 -14.73 18.50 37.22
CA ASP A 1126 -13.70 19.53 36.98
C ASP A 1126 -12.62 19.53 38.08
N THR A 1127 -11.35 19.68 37.69
CA THR A 1127 -10.37 20.47 38.47
C THR A 1127 -9.17 20.87 37.59
N GLY A 1128 -9.26 22.00 36.91
CA GLY A 1128 -8.24 22.42 35.94
C GLY A 1128 -6.93 23.02 36.49
N ALA A 1129 -6.07 23.37 35.52
CA ALA A 1129 -5.13 24.50 35.47
C ALA A 1129 -3.61 24.26 35.50
N THR A 1130 -2.93 25.04 34.64
CA THR A 1130 -1.49 25.36 34.55
C THR A 1130 -0.54 24.28 34.00
N THR A 1131 0.57 24.61 33.32
CA THR A 1131 0.96 25.78 32.49
C THR A 1131 2.19 25.36 31.67
N ALA A 1132 2.27 25.71 30.39
CA ALA A 1132 3.46 25.46 29.56
C ALA A 1132 4.59 26.48 29.83
N GLU A 1133 5.83 26.03 30.07
CA GLU A 1133 7.11 26.64 29.62
C GLU A 1133 8.39 26.09 30.33
N LYS A 1134 9.26 25.33 29.61
CA LYS A 1134 10.66 25.74 29.24
C LYS A 1134 11.62 24.60 28.82
N LYS A 1135 12.06 24.70 27.56
CA LYS A 1135 13.45 24.72 27.06
C LYS A 1135 14.51 23.73 27.61
N THR A 1136 14.87 22.79 26.74
CA THR A 1136 16.21 22.66 26.12
C THR A 1136 17.43 23.23 26.87
N ALA A 1137 18.16 22.35 27.56
CA ALA A 1137 19.60 22.40 27.85
C ALA A 1137 20.05 20.96 28.26
N MET A 1138 21.29 20.48 28.10
CA MET A 1138 22.55 21.08 27.66
C MET A 1138 23.44 19.98 27.03
N VAL A 1139 24.25 20.29 26.01
CA VAL A 1139 25.26 19.35 25.45
C VAL A 1139 26.65 19.65 26.02
N ARG A 1140 27.23 18.71 26.80
CA ARG A 1140 28.67 18.37 26.89
C ARG A 1140 28.98 17.40 28.06
N TRP A 1141 30.22 16.90 28.08
CA TRP A 1141 30.74 15.73 28.83
C TRP A 1141 30.22 14.39 28.26
N GLY A 1142 31.08 13.44 27.86
CA GLY A 1142 32.53 13.51 27.69
C GLY A 1142 33.11 12.18 27.18
N LEU A 1143 33.85 12.19 26.08
CA LEU A 1143 34.42 10.97 25.47
C LEU A 1143 35.78 10.61 26.09
N ILE A 1144 36.01 9.33 26.41
CA ILE A 1144 37.28 8.53 26.39
C ILE A 1144 37.17 7.33 27.36
N GLY A 1145 37.55 6.12 26.90
CA GLY A 1145 37.61 4.89 27.73
C GLY A 1145 37.08 3.64 27.01
N LEU A 1146 37.44 3.37 25.75
CA LEU A 1146 38.70 2.72 25.31
C LEU A 1146 38.69 1.19 25.55
N ILE A 1147 38.72 0.43 24.46
CA ILE A 1147 38.70 -1.05 24.35
C ILE A 1147 39.89 -1.71 25.09
N ALA A 1148 39.65 -2.81 25.80
CA ALA A 1148 40.68 -3.80 26.14
C ALA A 1148 40.11 -5.20 26.45
N LEU A 1149 40.64 -6.23 25.77
CA LEU A 1149 40.63 -7.68 26.07
C LEU A 1149 39.24 -8.39 26.18
N VAL A 1150 38.84 -9.38 25.38
CA VAL A 1150 39.52 -10.47 24.60
C VAL A 1150 39.88 -11.73 25.41
N CYS A 1151 38.99 -12.73 25.26
CA CYS A 1151 39.20 -14.20 25.30
C CYS A 1151 39.51 -14.97 26.60
N CYS A 1152 39.13 -16.26 26.51
CA CYS A 1152 39.43 -17.42 27.39
C CYS A 1152 38.74 -17.46 28.78
N GLY A 1153 38.07 -18.56 29.15
CA GLY A 1153 37.84 -19.81 28.42
C GLY A 1153 36.90 -20.79 29.13
N ALA A 1154 36.58 -21.90 28.47
CA ALA A 1154 35.69 -22.95 28.97
C ALA A 1154 36.43 -24.02 29.83
N ILE A 1155 35.71 -25.12 30.17
CA ILE A 1155 36.14 -26.37 30.82
C ILE A 1155 36.01 -26.43 32.37
N GLY A 1156 35.01 -27.21 32.84
CA GLY A 1156 35.35 -28.49 33.49
C GLY A 1156 35.18 -28.71 35.00
N VAL A 1157 34.00 -29.24 35.39
CA VAL A 1157 33.84 -30.57 36.03
C VAL A 1157 34.45 -30.85 37.45
N VAL A 1158 33.52 -30.90 38.45
CA VAL A 1158 33.39 -31.93 39.54
C VAL A 1158 34.20 -31.84 40.87
N VAL A 1159 33.63 -32.47 41.91
CA VAL A 1159 34.06 -32.69 43.33
C VAL A 1159 33.75 -31.54 44.33
N TYR A 1160 33.31 -31.74 45.60
CA TYR A 1160 32.24 -32.56 46.22
C TYR A 1160 32.26 -32.36 47.77
N ASN A 1161 31.09 -32.20 48.43
CA ASN A 1161 30.87 -32.26 49.90
C ASN A 1161 31.46 -31.09 50.76
N LYS A 1162 30.99 -30.75 51.99
CA LYS A 1162 30.07 -31.43 52.95
C LYS A 1162 29.48 -30.49 54.05
N ARG A 1163 28.15 -30.57 54.33
CA ARG A 1163 27.43 -30.20 55.60
C ARG A 1163 27.54 -28.75 56.13
N LYS A 1164 26.64 -28.19 56.97
CA LYS A 1164 25.44 -28.64 57.72
C LYS A 1164 24.23 -27.74 57.35
N GLU A 1165 22.93 -28.11 57.36
CA GLU A 1165 22.09 -29.03 58.16
C GLU A 1165 21.31 -28.35 59.32
N LYS A 1166 19.97 -28.54 59.32
CA LYS A 1166 18.90 -28.12 60.27
C LYS A 1166 18.44 -26.64 60.22
N GLY A 1167 17.12 -26.35 60.16
CA GLY A 1167 15.98 -27.27 59.96
C GLY A 1167 14.59 -26.62 60.06
N LYS A 1168 13.55 -27.33 59.60
CA LYS A 1168 12.14 -27.10 59.98
C LYS A 1168 11.88 -27.63 61.40
N PRO A 1169 10.78 -27.24 62.04
CA PRO A 1169 9.68 -28.22 62.18
C PRO A 1169 8.36 -27.76 61.54
N ASP A 1170 7.45 -28.71 61.44
CA ASP A 1170 6.06 -28.59 60.97
C ASP A 1170 5.10 -28.47 62.19
N LEU A 1171 3.85 -28.03 61.97
CA LEU A 1171 2.61 -28.51 62.62
C LEU A 1171 1.38 -27.61 62.35
N SER A 1172 0.54 -28.06 61.39
CA SER A 1172 -0.90 -28.33 61.53
C SER A 1172 -1.92 -27.30 62.09
N LYS A 1173 -3.13 -27.36 61.50
CA LYS A 1173 -4.46 -27.00 62.09
C LYS A 1173 -4.79 -25.50 62.30
N GLU A 1174 -6.06 -25.05 62.32
CA GLU A 1174 -7.33 -25.59 61.78
C GLU A 1174 -8.44 -24.50 61.86
N LYS A 1175 -9.31 -24.44 60.83
CA LYS A 1175 -10.67 -23.84 60.80
C LYS A 1175 -10.95 -22.31 60.90
N ASP A 1176 -11.89 -21.96 60.02
CA ASP A 1176 -13.11 -21.17 60.22
C ASP A 1176 -13.17 -19.64 60.02
N ARG A 1177 -14.02 -19.29 59.03
CA ARG A 1177 -15.07 -18.22 59.07
C ARG A 1177 -14.62 -16.75 59.03
N LYS A 1178 -15.34 -15.84 58.36
CA LYS A 1178 -16.46 -15.93 57.38
C LYS A 1178 -16.65 -14.53 56.74
N ASP A 1179 -17.39 -14.49 55.63
CA ASP A 1179 -18.00 -13.28 55.02
C ASP A 1179 -17.00 -12.24 54.45
N GLY A 1180 -17.33 -11.47 53.41
CA GLY A 1180 -18.50 -11.57 52.53
C GLY A 1180 -18.81 -10.25 51.80
N GLY A 1181 -18.55 -10.22 50.49
CA GLY A 1181 -19.10 -9.24 49.53
C GLY A 1181 -18.65 -7.77 49.66
N LYS A 1182 -17.80 -7.34 48.73
CA LYS A 1182 -18.26 -6.52 47.58
C LYS A 1182 -17.28 -6.62 46.41
#